data_AF-A0A5N5LLN2-F1
#
_entry.id   AF-A0A5N5LLN2-F1
#
_cell.length_a   1.000
_cell.length_b   1.000
_cell.length_c   1.000
_cell.angle_alpha   90.00
_cell.angle_beta   90.00
_cell.angle_gamma   90.00
#
_symmetry.space_group_name_H-M   'P 1'
#
loop_
_entity.id
_entity.type
_entity.pdbx_description
1 polymer ?
#
loop_
_entity_poly.entity_id
_entity_poly.type
_entity_poly.pdbx_seq_one_letter_code
_entity_poly.pdbx_strand_id
1 'polypeptide(L)'
;MDDCTAGDRSLPAWMTKKHDDDVHSQSQGIYKKNVIEDDLPYLEFGGRVIYSQEKNDCSFLTEDLRSSLMPGSAVGFDLEWPPSFTKGKTKKVALVQLCASEEKCYLFHISSMSGFPPGLKMFLEDESIKKVGVGIEGDKWKLLSDYEIKLKNFIELSDLANEKLKCFEKWSLDGMVKHLFKKQLFKDKDVRCSHWDDFGLTEEQKRYAATDAYAGFIAYQKLERMVVNPGSLKAQDCLKQKLCQISRELEDITRCIPEGLNCTSRTEKLVDDLSQQVASLKDLLISNQNVAEECFSKASLDHSPNFQSDEIDTMDPDANQTSSNDKTGHSSSRDHVKPSLSLEEDKSGPVQTVQRECIMSLDISEYELQMLEMQARQEENEEQSILAFEKEKSALEDSAELSYELEGDEELDNEMIQCAEEMEKLNDSFEKQPNEAKVTADDEDEVVEEDEAEGFDANLPQPTPEQIKCLKMYFGHHSFKPVQWKVIQSVLEQRRDNLVVMATGYGKSLCFQFPPVHCVNISVVISPLIALMEDQVLQLQMSNIPACFLGSAQTHNVFAGLQKGHFRVVYMTPEFCSVNIPLLEQLNKSIGLCMIAVDEAHCISQWGHDFRSAYRDLGKLKRSLPDVPIVALTATASPSIRDDIVKSLHLVNPLVTCTSFDRPNLYLDVNRKSGDIIQDLKSFLVKKRGGDYEFEGSAIVYCPSKKEAERVTCSLFKLGIRCGVYHAGLSIKQRRETQYQFMRDEIQCVVATVAFGMGINKPDIRKVIHYGAPKEMESYYQEIGRAGRDGLPSACHVLWTPSDMALNRFLLNQTKCDRFRGYKMEMMAKMEKYLNSTKCRRKLILSHFEDKQLRKVTSGILGTGKCCDNCRSGPIKSQSQDCSEQDLQDFGVCAFQLMGAVSAMGEKFGITAPILLLRGSTAQRVPDRFRQHSLFSG
;
A
#
# COMPACT_ATOMS: atom_id res chain seq x y z
N MET A 1 0.18 -41.24 64.34
CA MET A 1 0.12 -40.51 65.61
C MET A 1 0.78 -39.18 65.33
N ASP A 2 -0.07 -38.18 65.07
CA ASP A 2 -0.05 -36.76 65.48
C ASP A 2 1.33 -36.09 65.66
N ASP A 3 1.57 -34.85 65.25
CA ASP A 3 0.65 -33.70 65.19
C ASP A 3 1.24 -32.53 64.34
N CYS A 4 0.52 -31.39 64.32
CA CYS A 4 1.01 -30.00 64.17
C CYS A 4 1.16 -29.30 62.79
N THR A 5 0.22 -28.35 62.60
CA THR A 5 0.42 -26.92 62.26
C THR A 5 0.81 -26.43 60.85
N ALA A 6 0.14 -25.34 60.45
CA ALA A 6 0.48 -24.49 59.32
C ALA A 6 1.70 -23.58 59.59
N GLY A 7 2.36 -23.12 58.54
CA GLY A 7 3.44 -22.13 58.61
C GLY A 7 3.73 -21.48 57.26
N ASP A 8 3.83 -20.15 57.25
CA ASP A 8 4.09 -19.31 56.08
C ASP A 8 5.37 -19.68 55.31
N ARG A 9 5.35 -19.41 53.99
CA ARG A 9 6.57 -19.18 53.21
C ARG A 9 6.63 -17.73 52.76
N SER A 10 7.18 -16.90 53.66
CA SER A 10 7.61 -15.53 53.34
C SER A 10 8.69 -15.50 52.27
N LEU A 11 8.70 -14.44 51.46
CA LEU A 11 9.73 -14.22 50.44
C LEU A 11 11.10 -13.89 51.07
N PRO A 12 12.22 -14.16 50.38
CA PRO A 12 13.56 -13.98 50.94
C PRO A 12 13.92 -12.52 51.29
N ALA A 13 14.65 -12.34 52.38
CA ALA A 13 14.94 -11.05 53.02
C ALA A 13 15.79 -10.03 52.22
N TRP A 14 16.16 -10.32 50.97
CA TRP A 14 16.76 -9.33 50.06
C TRP A 14 15.69 -8.51 49.31
N MET A 15 14.43 -8.95 49.33
CA MET A 15 13.30 -8.32 48.63
C MET A 15 12.52 -7.32 49.51
N THR A 16 12.96 -7.08 50.76
CA THR A 16 12.24 -6.27 51.78
C THR A 16 13.02 -5.09 52.36
N LYS A 17 14.09 -4.62 51.70
CA LYS A 17 14.72 -3.34 52.07
C LYS A 17 14.18 -2.18 51.23
N LYS A 18 13.39 -1.33 51.90
CA LYS A 18 13.21 0.07 51.49
C LYS A 18 14.58 0.76 51.44
N HIS A 19 14.76 1.63 50.45
CA HIS A 19 15.73 2.71 50.49
C HIS A 19 14.95 4.01 50.33
N ASP A 20 14.93 4.82 51.38
CA ASP A 20 14.53 6.22 51.31
C ASP A 20 15.72 7.02 50.72
N ASP A 21 15.41 7.97 49.83
CA ASP A 21 15.94 9.35 49.66
C ASP A 21 17.48 9.59 49.76
N ASP A 22 18.15 10.42 48.93
CA ASP A 22 17.72 11.46 47.97
C ASP A 22 18.87 11.86 46.99
N VAL A 23 18.60 12.83 46.08
CA VAL A 23 19.53 13.72 45.33
C VAL A 23 20.26 13.20 44.08
N HIS A 24 19.64 13.33 42.90
CA HIS A 24 20.03 14.37 41.91
C HIS A 24 19.11 14.45 40.65
N SER A 25 18.42 15.59 40.50
CA SER A 25 18.15 16.39 39.27
C SER A 25 18.78 15.91 37.95
N GLN A 26 18.20 16.01 36.73
CA GLN A 26 17.10 16.80 36.11
C GLN A 26 16.82 16.14 34.71
N SER A 27 15.75 16.36 33.94
CA SER A 27 14.63 17.32 33.93
C SER A 27 13.39 16.73 33.20
N GLN A 28 12.17 17.11 33.61
CA GLN A 28 10.92 16.88 32.87
C GLN A 28 10.14 18.19 32.74
N GLY A 29 9.42 18.36 31.62
CA GLY A 29 8.62 19.55 31.33
C GLY A 29 7.40 19.69 32.26
N ILE A 30 7.10 20.93 32.66
CA ILE A 30 6.11 21.24 33.69
C ILE A 30 4.69 21.26 33.12
N TYR A 31 3.85 20.31 33.55
CA TYR A 31 2.38 20.44 33.54
C TYR A 31 1.93 20.76 34.97
N LYS A 32 1.32 21.92 35.21
CA LYS A 32 0.81 22.29 36.55
C LYS A 32 -0.50 21.54 36.85
N LYS A 33 -0.51 20.70 37.90
CA LYS A 33 -1.73 20.16 38.51
C LYS A 33 -2.47 21.25 39.30
N ASN A 34 -3.80 21.25 39.27
CA ASN A 34 -4.64 22.04 40.17
C ASN A 34 -4.99 21.23 41.43
N VAL A 35 -4.96 21.87 42.60
CA VAL A 35 -4.96 21.21 43.93
C VAL A 35 -6.36 21.04 44.53
N ILE A 36 -7.43 21.39 43.80
CA ILE A 36 -8.79 21.54 44.35
C ILE A 36 -9.74 20.39 43.92
N GLU A 37 -9.35 19.54 42.95
CA GLU A 37 -10.28 18.56 42.33
C GLU A 37 -10.22 17.14 42.91
N ASP A 38 -9.27 16.83 43.80
CA ASP A 38 -8.98 15.45 44.21
C ASP A 38 -9.93 14.89 45.30
N ASP A 39 -10.67 15.73 46.04
CA ASP A 39 -11.52 15.35 47.20
C ASP A 39 -13.02 15.12 46.87
N LEU A 40 -13.40 14.93 45.60
CA LEU A 40 -14.81 14.71 45.23
C LEU A 40 -15.30 13.28 45.54
N PRO A 41 -16.58 13.09 45.94
CA PRO A 41 -17.13 11.75 46.16
C PRO A 41 -17.25 10.97 44.85
N TYR A 42 -17.00 9.66 44.89
CA TYR A 42 -17.10 8.81 43.71
C TYR A 42 -18.55 8.61 43.23
N LEU A 43 -18.71 8.50 41.92
CA LEU A 43 -19.92 7.98 41.27
C LEU A 43 -19.73 6.47 41.07
N GLU A 44 -20.72 5.69 41.50
CA GLU A 44 -20.80 4.25 41.28
C GLU A 44 -22.21 3.91 40.77
N PHE A 45 -22.32 2.86 39.95
CA PHE A 45 -23.62 2.31 39.56
C PHE A 45 -24.20 1.44 40.69
N GLY A 46 -25.30 1.88 41.30
CA GLY A 46 -25.98 1.18 42.40
C GLY A 46 -27.01 0.12 41.98
N GLY A 47 -27.24 -0.06 40.68
CA GLY A 47 -28.19 -1.01 40.14
C GLY A 47 -27.62 -2.42 39.95
N ARG A 48 -28.42 -3.31 39.37
CA ARG A 48 -28.01 -4.69 39.07
C ARG A 48 -27.24 -4.76 37.75
N VAL A 49 -26.00 -5.26 37.82
CA VAL A 49 -25.22 -5.60 36.64
C VAL A 49 -25.66 -6.96 36.09
N ILE A 50 -25.99 -7.01 34.80
CA ILE A 50 -26.40 -8.21 34.08
C ILE A 50 -25.28 -8.53 33.10
N TYR A 51 -24.52 -9.60 33.39
CA TYR A 51 -23.34 -10.00 32.65
C TYR A 51 -23.60 -11.26 31.84
N SER A 52 -23.26 -11.24 30.54
CA SER A 52 -23.52 -12.32 29.59
C SER A 52 -22.24 -12.75 28.87
N GLN A 53 -21.95 -14.05 28.90
CA GLN A 53 -20.85 -14.68 28.14
C GLN A 53 -21.34 -15.58 27.02
N GLU A 54 -22.61 -16.02 27.06
CA GLU A 54 -23.18 -16.90 26.04
C GLU A 54 -23.90 -16.13 24.94
N LYS A 55 -23.72 -16.59 23.70
CA LYS A 55 -24.32 -15.99 22.50
C LYS A 55 -25.86 -16.12 22.47
N ASN A 56 -26.39 -17.16 23.11
CA ASN A 56 -27.84 -17.42 23.17
C ASN A 56 -28.52 -16.43 24.11
N ASP A 57 -28.00 -16.28 25.33
CA ASP A 57 -28.47 -15.33 26.36
C ASP A 57 -28.51 -13.89 25.84
N CYS A 58 -27.53 -13.50 25.02
CA CYS A 58 -27.46 -12.17 24.42
C CYS A 58 -28.72 -11.78 23.65
N SER A 59 -29.41 -12.73 23.02
CA SER A 59 -30.63 -12.43 22.25
C SER A 59 -31.79 -12.09 23.19
N PHE A 60 -32.01 -12.91 24.23
CA PHE A 60 -33.04 -12.68 25.26
C PHE A 60 -32.77 -11.40 26.07
N LEU A 61 -31.52 -11.14 26.45
CA LEU A 61 -31.15 -9.95 27.21
C LEU A 61 -31.25 -8.66 26.38
N THR A 62 -30.95 -8.73 25.09
CA THR A 62 -31.16 -7.58 24.18
C THR A 62 -32.65 -7.34 23.95
N GLU A 63 -33.48 -8.39 23.96
CA GLU A 63 -34.94 -8.26 23.88
C GLU A 63 -35.57 -7.70 25.17
N ASP A 64 -35.12 -8.13 26.37
CA ASP A 64 -35.49 -7.53 27.66
C ASP A 64 -35.15 -6.02 27.66
N LEU A 65 -33.91 -5.67 27.33
CA LEU A 65 -33.46 -4.28 27.17
C LEU A 65 -34.33 -3.51 26.17
N ARG A 66 -34.57 -4.04 24.97
CA ARG A 66 -35.40 -3.41 23.94
C ARG A 66 -36.85 -3.21 24.40
N SER A 67 -37.43 -4.19 25.10
CA SER A 67 -38.82 -4.13 25.59
C SER A 67 -39.03 -3.05 26.65
N SER A 68 -37.96 -2.70 27.38
CA SER A 68 -37.97 -1.62 28.38
C SER A 68 -37.81 -0.21 27.78
N LEU A 69 -37.63 -0.08 26.46
CA LEU A 69 -37.31 1.17 25.77
C LEU A 69 -38.39 1.58 24.77
N MET A 70 -38.65 2.90 24.72
CA MET A 70 -39.53 3.50 23.72
C MET A 70 -38.71 4.05 22.55
N PRO A 71 -39.29 4.20 21.35
CA PRO A 71 -38.64 4.90 20.24
C PRO A 71 -38.24 6.33 20.66
N GLY A 72 -36.97 6.67 20.47
CA GLY A 72 -36.37 7.94 20.91
C GLY A 72 -35.68 7.91 22.27
N SER A 73 -35.79 6.81 23.03
CA SER A 73 -35.04 6.60 24.28
C SER A 73 -33.53 6.60 24.07
N ALA A 74 -32.79 7.03 25.09
CA ALA A 74 -31.33 7.04 25.13
C ALA A 74 -30.77 5.94 26.04
N VAL A 75 -29.65 5.36 25.63
CA VAL A 75 -28.93 4.29 26.34
C VAL A 75 -27.46 4.68 26.40
N GLY A 76 -26.92 4.75 27.61
CA GLY A 76 -25.49 4.91 27.83
C GLY A 76 -24.72 3.75 27.24
N PHE A 77 -23.73 4.06 26.41
CA PHE A 77 -22.98 3.09 25.61
C PHE A 77 -21.49 3.39 25.71
N ASP A 78 -20.72 2.35 25.97
CA ASP A 78 -19.26 2.39 26.08
C ASP A 78 -18.69 1.00 25.72
N LEU A 79 -17.40 0.96 25.37
CA LEU A 79 -16.72 -0.25 24.90
C LEU A 79 -15.38 -0.42 25.62
N GLU A 80 -15.03 -1.65 25.95
CA GLU A 80 -13.70 -1.95 26.51
C GLU A 80 -12.97 -3.03 25.69
N TRP A 81 -11.64 -2.88 25.60
CA TRP A 81 -10.75 -3.80 24.94
C TRP A 81 -9.38 -3.84 25.62
N PRO A 82 -8.66 -4.97 25.57
CA PRO A 82 -7.37 -5.10 26.22
C PRO A 82 -6.36 -4.07 25.71
N PRO A 83 -5.53 -3.47 26.57
CA PRO A 83 -4.55 -2.49 26.15
C PRO A 83 -3.55 -3.13 25.18
N SER A 84 -3.20 -2.40 24.13
CA SER A 84 -2.08 -2.78 23.28
C SER A 84 -0.82 -2.07 23.73
N PHE A 85 0.13 -2.82 24.27
CA PHE A 85 1.48 -2.33 24.55
C PHE A 85 2.34 -2.18 23.26
N THR A 86 1.78 -2.45 22.08
CA THR A 86 2.43 -2.20 20.78
C THR A 86 1.80 -0.99 20.09
N LYS A 87 2.56 0.12 20.00
CA LYS A 87 2.11 1.39 19.42
C LYS A 87 1.63 1.20 17.97
N GLY A 88 0.34 1.43 17.72
CA GLY A 88 -0.29 1.28 16.40
C GLY A 88 -1.17 0.04 16.21
N LYS A 89 -1.13 -0.95 17.11
CA LYS A 89 -2.13 -2.03 17.14
C LYS A 89 -3.28 -1.66 18.10
N THR A 90 -4.49 -2.10 17.79
CA THR A 90 -5.58 -2.16 18.77
C THR A 90 -6.10 -3.59 18.86
N LYS A 91 -6.35 -4.08 20.08
CA LYS A 91 -7.06 -5.36 20.28
C LYS A 91 -8.53 -5.20 19.86
N LYS A 92 -9.22 -6.31 19.61
CA LYS A 92 -10.67 -6.25 19.30
C LYS A 92 -11.49 -5.84 20.52
N VAL A 93 -12.64 -5.19 20.29
CA VAL A 93 -13.66 -4.94 21.34
C VAL A 93 -13.98 -6.26 22.06
N ALA A 94 -13.71 -6.29 23.36
CA ALA A 94 -13.92 -7.45 24.21
C ALA A 94 -15.27 -7.39 24.94
N LEU A 95 -15.66 -6.17 25.35
CA LEU A 95 -16.87 -5.90 26.12
C LEU A 95 -17.70 -4.80 25.46
N VAL A 96 -19.01 -5.03 25.33
CA VAL A 96 -20.00 -4.00 24.98
C VAL A 96 -20.84 -3.70 26.23
N GLN A 97 -20.96 -2.42 26.56
CA GLN A 97 -21.65 -1.94 27.76
C GLN A 97 -22.91 -1.16 27.37
N LEU A 98 -24.05 -1.45 28.01
CA LEU A 98 -25.32 -0.77 27.74
C LEU A 98 -26.08 -0.47 29.04
N CYS A 99 -26.34 0.81 29.32
CA CYS A 99 -27.07 1.26 30.51
C CYS A 99 -28.28 2.11 30.12
N ALA A 100 -29.49 1.64 30.43
CA ALA A 100 -30.75 2.28 30.02
C ALA A 100 -31.62 2.76 31.20
N SER A 101 -31.23 2.42 32.43
CA SER A 101 -31.92 2.81 33.66
C SER A 101 -30.95 2.82 34.83
N GLU A 102 -31.34 3.43 35.95
CA GLU A 102 -30.57 3.36 37.20
C GLU A 102 -30.62 1.96 37.85
N GLU A 103 -31.51 1.08 37.38
CA GLU A 103 -31.77 -0.25 37.95
C GLU A 103 -30.97 -1.38 37.28
N LYS A 104 -30.72 -1.30 35.97
CA LYS A 104 -30.08 -2.38 35.17
C LYS A 104 -29.03 -1.82 34.21
N CYS A 105 -27.82 -2.40 34.27
CA CYS A 105 -26.80 -2.24 33.24
C CYS A 105 -26.41 -3.62 32.68
N TYR A 106 -26.25 -3.71 31.36
CA TYR A 106 -25.99 -4.94 30.62
C TYR A 106 -24.56 -4.94 30.07
N LEU A 107 -23.82 -6.01 30.33
CA LEU A 107 -22.43 -6.21 29.93
C LEU A 107 -22.33 -7.48 29.07
N PHE A 108 -22.01 -7.31 27.78
CA PHE A 108 -21.92 -8.40 26.80
C PHE A 108 -20.46 -8.69 26.46
N HIS A 109 -19.95 -9.84 26.93
CA HIS A 109 -18.55 -10.21 26.76
C HIS A 109 -18.31 -10.93 25.42
N ILE A 110 -18.05 -10.14 24.38
CA ILE A 110 -17.90 -10.60 22.99
C ILE A 110 -16.69 -11.54 22.80
N SER A 111 -15.57 -11.31 23.48
CA SER A 111 -14.38 -12.21 23.42
C SER A 111 -14.62 -13.61 23.98
N SER A 112 -15.61 -13.79 24.88
CA SER A 112 -16.03 -15.11 25.37
C SER A 112 -16.88 -15.89 24.35
N MET A 113 -17.30 -15.26 23.23
CA MET A 113 -18.27 -15.80 22.28
C MET A 113 -17.62 -16.18 20.95
N SER A 114 -18.17 -17.18 20.25
CA SER A 114 -17.70 -17.64 18.93
C SER A 114 -18.00 -16.70 17.74
N GLY A 115 -18.19 -15.40 18.02
CA GLY A 115 -18.59 -14.36 17.07
C GLY A 115 -19.74 -13.50 17.60
N PHE A 116 -19.92 -12.31 17.02
CA PHE A 116 -20.81 -11.29 17.55
C PHE A 116 -22.29 -11.76 17.60
N PRO A 117 -23.04 -11.51 18.70
CA PRO A 117 -24.45 -11.90 18.81
C PRO A 117 -25.39 -11.16 17.83
N PRO A 118 -26.21 -11.86 17.03
CA PRO A 118 -27.11 -11.20 16.08
C PRO A 118 -28.12 -10.24 16.71
N GLY A 119 -28.71 -10.60 17.86
CA GLY A 119 -29.65 -9.72 18.58
C GLY A 119 -29.01 -8.40 19.00
N LEU A 120 -27.81 -8.47 19.59
CA LEU A 120 -27.04 -7.28 19.97
C LEU A 120 -26.65 -6.45 18.74
N LYS A 121 -26.28 -7.07 17.61
CA LYS A 121 -26.02 -6.36 16.36
C LYS A 121 -27.26 -5.58 15.91
N MET A 122 -28.43 -6.21 15.87
CA MET A 122 -29.69 -5.56 15.48
C MET A 122 -30.04 -4.36 16.39
N PHE A 123 -29.73 -4.42 17.68
CA PHE A 123 -29.94 -3.31 18.62
C PHE A 123 -28.96 -2.15 18.39
N LEU A 124 -27.68 -2.44 18.17
CA LEU A 124 -26.67 -1.41 17.87
C LEU A 124 -26.92 -0.72 16.53
N GLU A 125 -27.45 -1.45 15.53
CA GLU A 125 -27.81 -0.93 14.22
C GLU A 125 -29.23 -0.28 14.16
N ASP A 126 -29.96 -0.23 15.29
CA ASP A 126 -31.30 0.34 15.36
C ASP A 126 -31.31 1.88 15.35
N GLU A 127 -32.03 2.49 14.41
CA GLU A 127 -32.15 3.95 14.30
C GLU A 127 -33.12 4.57 15.32
N SER A 128 -33.98 3.78 15.95
CA SER A 128 -34.98 4.25 16.91
C SER A 128 -34.44 4.46 18.33
N ILE A 129 -33.25 3.95 18.66
CA ILE A 129 -32.64 4.04 20.00
C ILE A 129 -31.34 4.84 19.91
N LYS A 130 -31.22 5.90 20.72
CA LYS A 130 -30.02 6.75 20.82
C LYS A 130 -28.96 6.07 21.70
N LYS A 131 -27.73 5.94 21.21
CA LYS A 131 -26.57 5.47 22.01
C LYS A 131 -25.75 6.68 22.42
N VAL A 132 -25.46 6.84 23.71
CA VAL A 132 -24.89 8.09 24.24
C VAL A 132 -23.61 7.82 25.02
N GLY A 133 -22.55 8.56 24.70
CA GLY A 133 -21.20 8.32 25.25
C GLY A 133 -20.24 9.47 24.95
N VAL A 134 -19.00 9.38 25.43
CA VAL A 134 -17.93 10.37 25.18
C VAL A 134 -16.81 9.71 24.38
N GLY A 135 -16.53 10.21 23.18
CA GLY A 135 -15.63 9.56 22.22
C GLY A 135 -16.32 8.48 21.37
N ILE A 136 -17.66 8.47 21.34
CA ILE A 136 -18.49 7.40 20.76
C ILE A 136 -18.30 7.21 19.25
N GLU A 137 -17.77 8.22 18.55
CA GLU A 137 -17.35 8.07 17.16
C GLU A 137 -16.14 7.11 17.03
N GLY A 138 -15.20 7.14 17.97
CA GLY A 138 -14.11 6.17 18.05
C GLY A 138 -14.63 4.74 18.22
N ASP A 139 -15.61 4.56 19.10
CA ASP A 139 -16.26 3.27 19.38
C ASP A 139 -17.04 2.73 18.18
N LYS A 140 -17.75 3.62 17.46
CA LYS A 140 -18.40 3.32 16.17
C LYS A 140 -17.39 2.83 15.13
N TRP A 141 -16.27 3.52 14.96
CA TRP A 141 -15.20 3.08 14.06
C TRP A 141 -14.60 1.74 14.50
N LYS A 142 -14.45 1.53 15.81
CA LYS A 142 -13.94 0.29 16.40
C LYS A 142 -14.86 -0.90 16.12
N LEU A 143 -16.17 -0.78 16.37
CA LEU A 143 -17.16 -1.83 16.07
C LEU A 143 -17.27 -2.12 14.57
N LEU A 144 -17.20 -1.09 13.73
CA LEU A 144 -17.24 -1.26 12.28
C LEU A 144 -16.00 -2.03 11.78
N SER A 145 -14.82 -1.69 12.30
CA SER A 145 -13.54 -2.33 11.95
C SER A 145 -13.42 -3.76 12.48
N ASP A 146 -13.85 -4.01 13.73
CA ASP A 146 -13.62 -5.30 14.39
C ASP A 146 -14.68 -6.37 14.05
N TYR A 147 -15.93 -5.95 13.77
CA TYR A 147 -17.11 -6.82 13.66
C TYR A 147 -18.11 -6.44 12.54
N GLU A 148 -17.80 -5.46 11.68
CA GLU A 148 -18.68 -4.99 10.59
C GLU A 148 -20.06 -4.53 11.08
N ILE A 149 -20.12 -3.85 12.23
CA ILE A 149 -21.37 -3.34 12.82
C ILE A 149 -21.47 -1.83 12.58
N LYS A 150 -22.58 -1.41 11.99
CA LYS A 150 -22.86 0.00 11.69
C LYS A 150 -23.62 0.62 12.85
N LEU A 151 -22.93 1.09 13.90
CA LEU A 151 -23.58 1.78 15.02
C LEU A 151 -24.42 2.96 14.50
N LYS A 152 -25.73 2.91 14.73
CA LYS A 152 -26.69 3.93 14.26
C LYS A 152 -27.35 4.68 15.42
N ASN A 153 -27.74 5.93 15.14
CA ASN A 153 -28.32 6.89 16.08
C ASN A 153 -27.48 6.98 17.37
N PHE A 154 -26.35 7.66 17.29
CA PHE A 154 -25.45 7.90 18.41
C PHE A 154 -25.34 9.41 18.69
N ILE A 155 -25.02 9.77 19.94
CA ILE A 155 -24.88 11.15 20.39
C ILE A 155 -23.56 11.28 21.15
N GLU A 156 -22.66 12.09 20.60
CA GLU A 156 -21.43 12.50 21.27
C GLU A 156 -21.76 13.50 22.38
N LEU A 157 -21.54 13.11 23.63
CA LEU A 157 -21.88 13.93 24.79
C LEU A 157 -20.99 15.14 24.92
N SER A 158 -19.76 15.13 24.37
CA SER A 158 -18.89 16.30 24.34
C SER A 158 -19.51 17.46 23.55
N ASP A 159 -20.12 17.15 22.40
CA ASP A 159 -20.76 18.14 21.53
C ASP A 159 -22.07 18.64 22.15
N LEU A 160 -22.88 17.73 22.71
CA LEU A 160 -24.09 18.10 23.43
C LEU A 160 -23.77 18.95 24.67
N ALA A 161 -22.69 18.65 25.40
CA ALA A 161 -22.24 19.46 26.53
C ALA A 161 -21.82 20.86 26.08
N ASN A 162 -21.02 20.98 25.03
CA ASN A 162 -20.60 22.26 24.48
C ASN A 162 -21.79 23.09 23.97
N GLU A 163 -22.78 22.47 23.29
CA GLU A 163 -24.02 23.13 22.85
C GLU A 163 -24.84 23.66 24.04
N LYS A 164 -25.08 22.83 25.06
CA LYS A 164 -25.94 23.18 26.21
C LYS A 164 -25.29 24.14 27.19
N LEU A 165 -23.98 23.97 27.45
CA LEU A 165 -23.21 24.80 28.37
C LEU A 165 -22.64 26.06 27.71
N LYS A 166 -22.69 26.17 26.38
CA LYS A 166 -22.15 27.27 25.56
C LYS A 166 -20.65 27.51 25.79
N CYS A 167 -19.90 26.43 25.93
CA CYS A 167 -18.45 26.42 25.99
C CYS A 167 -17.86 25.69 24.78
N PHE A 168 -16.54 25.80 24.61
CA PHE A 168 -15.78 25.03 23.61
C PHE A 168 -14.64 24.31 24.31
N GLU A 169 -15.01 23.30 25.10
CA GLU A 169 -14.07 22.51 25.91
C GLU A 169 -13.99 21.07 25.39
N LYS A 170 -12.83 20.44 25.60
CA LYS A 170 -12.65 19.02 25.31
C LYS A 170 -13.04 18.20 26.55
N TRP A 171 -14.30 17.79 26.59
CA TRP A 171 -14.84 17.00 27.68
C TRP A 171 -14.23 15.59 27.71
N SER A 172 -13.94 15.11 28.93
CA SER A 172 -13.83 13.69 29.23
C SER A 172 -15.04 13.28 30.06
N LEU A 173 -15.38 12.00 30.09
CA LEU A 173 -16.53 11.52 30.88
C LEU A 173 -16.38 11.87 32.37
N ASP A 174 -15.16 11.77 32.93
CA ASP A 174 -14.87 12.20 34.32
C ASP A 174 -15.01 13.72 34.50
N GLY A 175 -14.43 14.52 33.60
CA GLY A 175 -14.57 15.98 33.65
C GLY A 175 -16.03 16.45 33.57
N MET A 176 -16.83 15.78 32.74
CA MET A 176 -18.26 16.04 32.63
C MET A 176 -19.03 15.62 33.89
N VAL A 177 -18.68 14.48 34.51
CA VAL A 177 -19.28 14.06 35.80
C VAL A 177 -18.90 15.01 36.94
N LYS A 178 -17.63 15.45 37.00
CA LYS A 178 -17.14 16.50 37.91
C LYS A 178 -17.89 17.81 37.72
N HIS A 179 -18.11 18.22 36.47
CA HIS A 179 -18.84 19.45 36.18
C HIS A 179 -20.33 19.35 36.57
N LEU A 180 -21.05 18.34 36.05
CA LEU A 180 -22.52 18.22 36.15
C LEU A 180 -23.03 17.72 37.50
N PHE A 181 -22.28 16.83 38.17
CA PHE A 181 -22.75 16.12 39.37
C PHE A 181 -21.90 16.37 40.62
N LYS A 182 -20.76 17.06 40.52
CA LYS A 182 -19.80 17.26 41.63
C LYS A 182 -19.35 15.93 42.25
N LYS A 183 -19.15 14.94 41.39
CA LYS A 183 -18.61 13.60 41.69
C LYS A 183 -17.43 13.32 40.77
N GLN A 184 -16.63 12.31 41.07
CA GLN A 184 -15.59 11.82 40.17
C GLN A 184 -15.78 10.34 39.83
N LEU A 185 -15.23 9.91 38.70
CA LEU A 185 -15.21 8.51 38.29
C LEU A 185 -13.95 7.82 38.81
N PHE A 186 -14.11 6.62 39.36
CA PHE A 186 -12.98 5.81 39.80
C PHE A 186 -12.28 5.19 38.59
N LYS A 187 -11.30 5.91 38.03
CA LYS A 187 -10.54 5.49 36.84
C LYS A 187 -9.21 4.87 37.19
N ASP A 188 -9.27 3.73 37.89
CA ASP A 188 -8.09 2.92 38.15
C ASP A 188 -7.43 2.49 36.84
N LYS A 189 -6.12 2.74 36.75
CA LYS A 189 -5.32 2.41 35.58
C LYS A 189 -5.15 0.91 35.43
N ASP A 190 -5.12 0.16 36.53
CA ASP A 190 -4.90 -1.29 36.51
C ASP A 190 -6.15 -2.03 36.07
N VAL A 191 -7.35 -1.52 36.40
CA VAL A 191 -8.63 -2.01 35.88
C VAL A 191 -8.84 -1.61 34.41
N ARG A 192 -8.62 -0.34 34.05
CA ARG A 192 -8.82 0.13 32.66
C ARG A 192 -7.82 -0.49 31.67
N CYS A 193 -6.60 -0.76 32.11
CA CYS A 193 -5.58 -1.46 31.33
C CYS A 193 -5.48 -2.95 31.70
N SER A 194 -6.59 -3.58 32.09
CA SER A 194 -6.65 -5.02 32.37
C SER A 194 -6.89 -5.88 31.11
N HIS A 195 -6.76 -7.19 31.26
CA HIS A 195 -7.08 -8.17 30.22
C HIS A 195 -8.59 -8.36 30.10
N TRP A 196 -9.25 -7.47 29.38
CA TRP A 196 -10.69 -7.56 29.09
C TRP A 196 -11.06 -8.80 28.24
N ASP A 197 -10.08 -9.49 27.65
CA ASP A 197 -10.24 -10.73 26.86
C ASP A 197 -10.16 -12.04 27.66
N ASP A 198 -9.92 -11.98 28.98
CA ASP A 198 -9.86 -13.16 29.85
C ASP A 198 -11.22 -13.85 30.03
N PHE A 199 -11.22 -15.17 30.29
CA PHE A 199 -12.44 -15.98 30.34
C PHE A 199 -13.24 -15.82 31.65
N GLY A 200 -13.78 -14.61 31.86
CA GLY A 200 -14.57 -14.22 33.04
C GLY A 200 -14.09 -12.90 33.64
N LEU A 201 -14.91 -11.84 33.55
CA LEU A 201 -14.59 -10.55 34.15
C LEU A 201 -14.65 -10.57 35.69
N THR A 202 -13.72 -9.86 36.32
CA THR A 202 -13.72 -9.62 37.77
C THR A 202 -14.89 -8.73 38.19
N GLU A 203 -15.24 -8.75 39.48
CA GLU A 203 -16.29 -7.87 40.02
C GLU A 203 -15.91 -6.38 39.97
N GLU A 204 -14.62 -6.07 39.92
CA GLU A 204 -14.11 -4.71 39.75
C GLU A 204 -14.23 -4.24 38.30
N GLN A 205 -13.84 -5.07 37.33
CA GLN A 205 -14.08 -4.82 35.90
C GLN A 205 -15.56 -4.61 35.59
N LYS A 206 -16.44 -5.46 36.15
CA LYS A 206 -17.91 -5.33 35.99
C LYS A 206 -18.45 -4.02 36.59
N ARG A 207 -17.99 -3.64 37.80
CA ARG A 207 -18.41 -2.37 38.45
C ARG A 207 -17.90 -1.14 37.71
N TYR A 208 -16.66 -1.18 37.21
CA TYR A 208 -16.08 -0.11 36.39
C TYR A 208 -16.91 0.11 35.12
N ALA A 209 -17.10 -0.94 34.31
CA ALA A 209 -17.86 -0.88 33.06
C ALA A 209 -19.32 -0.43 33.30
N ALA A 210 -20.01 -1.04 34.27
CA ALA A 210 -21.38 -0.62 34.58
C ALA A 210 -21.49 0.86 34.99
N THR A 211 -20.44 1.42 35.63
CA THR A 211 -20.39 2.81 36.05
C THR A 211 -20.08 3.78 34.91
N ASP A 212 -19.18 3.45 33.98
CA ASP A 212 -18.87 4.32 32.83
C ASP A 212 -20.07 4.41 31.85
N ALA A 213 -20.73 3.28 31.52
CA ALA A 213 -21.96 3.30 30.74
C ALA A 213 -23.11 4.05 31.45
N TYR A 214 -23.24 3.89 32.77
CA TYR A 214 -24.21 4.63 33.58
C TYR A 214 -23.94 6.14 33.61
N ALA A 215 -22.67 6.54 33.73
CA ALA A 215 -22.27 7.94 33.73
C ALA A 215 -22.64 8.65 32.42
N GLY A 216 -22.46 7.98 31.28
CA GLY A 216 -22.91 8.49 29.97
C GLY A 216 -24.44 8.69 29.92
N PHE A 217 -25.21 7.71 30.40
CA PHE A 217 -26.66 7.78 30.46
C PHE A 217 -27.19 8.95 31.31
N ILE A 218 -26.69 9.11 32.55
CA ILE A 218 -27.17 10.20 33.42
C ILE A 218 -26.69 11.57 32.95
N ALA A 219 -25.49 11.68 32.36
CA ALA A 219 -25.00 12.92 31.78
C ALA A 219 -25.89 13.38 30.61
N TYR A 220 -26.28 12.47 29.72
CA TYR A 220 -27.27 12.74 28.67
C TYR A 220 -28.57 13.29 29.25
N GLN A 221 -29.17 12.59 30.22
CA GLN A 221 -30.43 13.03 30.83
C GLN A 221 -30.32 14.41 31.48
N LYS A 222 -29.16 14.72 32.08
CA LYS A 222 -28.92 16.01 32.74
C LYS A 222 -28.79 17.14 31.73
N LEU A 223 -28.08 16.91 30.62
CA LEU A 223 -27.88 17.87 29.52
C LEU A 223 -29.16 18.09 28.69
N GLU A 224 -29.93 17.03 28.40
CA GLU A 224 -31.20 17.13 27.66
C GLU A 224 -32.23 17.98 28.43
N ARG A 225 -32.23 17.93 29.76
CA ARG A 225 -33.06 18.77 30.64
C ARG A 225 -32.60 20.23 30.72
N MET A 226 -31.43 20.59 30.17
CA MET A 226 -30.98 21.99 30.11
C MET A 226 -31.62 22.70 28.92
N VAL A 227 -32.70 23.45 29.18
CA VAL A 227 -33.39 24.26 28.15
C VAL A 227 -32.49 25.41 27.68
N VAL A 228 -32.30 25.51 26.36
CA VAL A 228 -31.61 26.65 25.74
C VAL A 228 -32.52 27.87 25.79
N ASN A 229 -32.29 28.77 26.76
CA ASN A 229 -32.92 30.10 26.74
C ASN A 229 -32.27 30.97 25.63
N PRO A 230 -33.03 31.43 24.62
CA PRO A 230 -32.54 32.28 23.53
C PRO A 230 -32.47 33.75 23.98
N GLY A 231 -31.67 34.02 25.02
CA GLY A 231 -31.59 35.37 25.60
C GLY A 231 -30.59 35.47 26.75
N SER A 232 -29.31 35.54 26.45
CA SER A 232 -28.31 36.02 27.43
C SER A 232 -27.05 36.56 26.75
N LEU A 233 -27.10 37.84 26.39
CA LEU A 233 -25.96 38.67 26.01
C LEU A 233 -25.03 39.03 27.22
N LYS A 234 -25.01 38.21 28.28
CA LYS A 234 -24.39 38.55 29.58
C LYS A 234 -23.03 37.89 29.88
N ALA A 235 -22.50 37.08 28.96
CA ALA A 235 -21.18 36.48 29.14
C ALA A 235 -20.03 37.51 29.05
N GLN A 236 -20.16 38.52 28.17
CA GLN A 236 -19.15 39.56 27.99
C GLN A 236 -19.09 40.55 29.18
N ASP A 237 -20.24 40.92 29.76
CA ASP A 237 -20.29 41.77 30.95
C ASP A 237 -19.62 41.12 32.16
N CYS A 238 -19.79 39.80 32.35
CA CYS A 238 -19.16 39.07 33.44
C CYS A 238 -17.62 39.07 33.33
N LEU A 239 -17.09 38.96 32.11
CA LEU A 239 -15.65 39.02 31.84
C LEU A 239 -15.08 40.42 32.14
N LYS A 240 -15.80 41.47 31.73
CA LYS A 240 -15.45 42.88 32.00
C LYS A 240 -15.48 43.18 33.50
N GLN A 241 -16.48 42.68 34.23
CA GLN A 241 -16.55 42.81 35.68
C GLN A 241 -15.42 42.07 36.41
N LYS A 242 -15.09 40.83 36.01
CA LYS A 242 -13.97 40.06 36.59
C LYS A 242 -12.62 40.73 36.38
N LEU A 243 -12.34 41.25 35.19
CA LEU A 243 -11.10 42.01 34.92
C LEU A 243 -11.02 43.30 35.74
N CYS A 244 -12.12 44.06 35.83
CA CYS A 244 -12.20 45.24 36.71
C CYS A 244 -12.19 44.91 38.21
N GLN A 245 -12.35 43.65 38.61
CA GLN A 245 -12.22 43.21 39.99
C GLN A 245 -10.78 42.79 40.31
N ILE A 246 -10.16 41.96 39.46
CA ILE A 246 -8.74 41.59 39.55
C ILE A 246 -7.83 42.83 39.56
N SER A 247 -8.14 43.85 38.75
CA SER A 247 -7.42 45.13 38.75
C SER A 247 -7.50 45.87 40.09
N ARG A 248 -8.63 45.81 40.80
CA ARG A 248 -8.81 46.45 42.11
C ARG A 248 -8.15 45.65 43.22
N GLU A 249 -8.21 44.32 43.15
CA GLU A 249 -7.51 43.43 44.07
C GLU A 249 -5.98 43.60 43.96
N LEU A 250 -5.43 43.82 42.76
CA LEU A 250 -4.03 44.20 42.54
C LEU A 250 -3.67 45.58 43.12
N GLU A 251 -4.52 46.60 42.92
CA GLU A 251 -4.31 47.92 43.54
C GLU A 251 -4.32 47.85 45.07
N ASP A 252 -5.25 47.10 45.66
CA ASP A 252 -5.34 46.97 47.12
C ASP A 252 -4.18 46.14 47.70
N ILE A 253 -3.74 45.08 47.02
CA ILE A 253 -2.51 44.36 47.40
C ILE A 253 -1.29 45.29 47.38
N THR A 254 -1.22 46.20 46.39
CA THR A 254 -0.14 47.19 46.29
C THR A 254 -0.21 48.23 47.42
N ARG A 255 -1.41 48.63 47.85
CA ARG A 255 -1.63 49.50 49.03
C ARG A 255 -1.33 48.82 50.37
N CYS A 256 -1.39 47.50 50.44
CA CYS A 256 -1.14 46.72 51.66
C CYS A 256 0.33 46.37 51.91
N ILE A 257 1.27 46.81 51.05
CA ILE A 257 2.72 46.66 51.30
C ILE A 257 3.15 47.67 52.38
N PRO A 258 3.67 47.24 53.55
CA PRO A 258 4.08 48.17 54.60
C PRO A 258 5.31 48.99 54.21
N GLU A 259 5.32 50.28 54.54
CA GLU A 259 6.47 51.21 54.34
C GLU A 259 7.78 50.75 55.01
N GLY A 260 7.72 49.75 55.90
CA GLY A 260 8.87 49.15 56.58
C GLY A 260 9.65 48.08 55.79
N LEU A 261 9.26 47.73 54.56
CA LEU A 261 9.93 46.71 53.73
C LEU A 261 10.73 47.28 52.54
N ASN A 262 11.32 48.48 52.74
CA ASN A 262 12.35 49.03 51.85
C ASN A 262 13.66 48.24 51.93
N CYS A 263 13.72 47.06 51.31
CA CYS A 263 14.94 46.27 51.13
C CYS A 263 14.92 45.44 49.83
N THR A 264 14.91 46.11 48.68
CA THR A 264 15.81 45.92 47.52
C THR A 264 15.17 46.51 46.25
N SER A 265 16.00 47.07 45.36
CA SER A 265 15.61 47.61 44.03
C SER A 265 15.04 46.59 43.03
N ARG A 266 14.77 45.37 43.49
CA ARG A 266 14.11 44.30 42.74
C ARG A 266 12.59 44.35 42.88
N THR A 267 12.07 44.78 44.03
CA THR A 267 10.62 44.72 44.31
C THR A 267 9.86 45.80 43.56
N GLU A 268 10.38 47.03 43.50
CA GLU A 268 9.80 48.12 42.70
C GLU A 268 9.73 47.74 41.21
N LYS A 269 10.83 47.22 40.64
CA LYS A 269 10.86 46.73 39.26
C LYS A 269 9.84 45.64 38.98
N LEU A 270 9.61 44.73 39.93
CA LEU A 270 8.63 43.65 39.79
C LEU A 270 7.18 44.18 39.78
N VAL A 271 6.89 45.26 40.52
CA VAL A 271 5.59 45.93 40.51
C VAL A 271 5.38 46.71 39.21
N ASP A 272 6.40 47.42 38.73
CA ASP A 272 6.36 48.10 37.43
C ASP A 272 6.20 47.11 36.26
N ASP A 273 6.99 46.02 36.22
CA ASP A 273 6.89 44.96 35.19
C ASP A 273 5.49 44.33 35.18
N LEU A 274 4.90 44.05 36.35
CA LEU A 274 3.54 43.50 36.47
C LEU A 274 2.48 44.51 35.99
N SER A 275 2.60 45.78 36.38
CA SER A 275 1.72 46.86 35.92
C SER A 275 1.75 47.00 34.40
N GLN A 276 2.94 46.97 33.81
CA GLN A 276 3.15 47.09 32.37
C GLN A 276 2.66 45.86 31.59
N GLN A 277 2.79 44.65 32.15
CA GLN A 277 2.19 43.44 31.57
C GLN A 277 0.66 43.45 31.62
N VAL A 278 0.04 43.94 32.71
CA VAL A 278 -1.42 44.07 32.80
C VAL A 278 -1.96 45.11 31.82
N ALA A 279 -1.25 46.23 31.62
CA ALA A 279 -1.57 47.21 30.59
C ALA A 279 -1.48 46.61 29.17
N SER A 280 -0.40 45.87 28.87
CA SER A 280 -0.24 45.19 27.59
C SER A 280 -1.34 44.16 27.33
N LEU A 281 -1.74 43.38 28.35
CA LEU A 281 -2.83 42.40 28.23
C LEU A 281 -4.18 43.06 27.90
N LYS A 282 -4.44 44.24 28.47
CA LYS A 282 -5.65 45.04 28.22
C LYS A 282 -5.72 45.52 26.76
N ASP A 283 -4.61 46.01 26.21
CA ASP A 283 -4.55 46.47 24.82
C ASP A 283 -4.63 45.31 23.80
N LEU A 284 -4.07 44.14 24.15
CA LEU A 284 -4.16 42.90 23.36
C LEU A 284 -5.61 42.35 23.30
N LEU A 285 -6.39 42.56 24.36
CA LEU A 285 -7.81 42.17 24.40
C LEU A 285 -8.72 43.16 23.66
N ILE A 286 -8.38 44.45 23.64
CA ILE A 286 -9.12 45.48 22.87
C ILE A 286 -8.86 45.31 21.36
N SER A 287 -7.61 45.08 20.96
CA SER A 287 -7.23 44.92 19.54
C SER A 287 -7.84 43.66 18.90
N ASN A 288 -8.01 42.57 19.64
CA ASN A 288 -8.65 41.34 19.14
C ASN A 288 -10.16 41.47 18.87
N GLN A 289 -10.85 42.54 19.29
CA GLN A 289 -12.27 42.72 18.96
C GLN A 289 -12.49 43.17 17.50
N ASN A 290 -11.53 43.87 16.89
CA ASN A 290 -11.70 44.48 15.57
C ASN A 290 -11.41 43.55 14.38
N VAL A 291 -10.76 42.39 14.60
CA VAL A 291 -10.40 41.45 13.52
C VAL A 291 -11.52 40.44 13.22
N ALA A 292 -12.46 40.26 14.15
CA ALA A 292 -13.54 39.28 14.02
C ALA A 292 -14.69 39.72 13.10
N GLU A 293 -14.86 41.02 12.84
CA GLU A 293 -15.97 41.53 12.02
C GLU A 293 -15.68 41.49 10.49
N GLU A 294 -14.41 41.52 10.05
CA GLU A 294 -14.10 41.54 8.61
C GLU A 294 -14.20 40.16 7.91
N CYS A 295 -14.00 39.05 8.64
CA CYS A 295 -14.04 37.71 8.02
C CYS A 295 -15.45 37.15 7.76
N PHE A 296 -16.51 37.72 8.35
CA PHE A 296 -17.87 37.18 8.25
C PHE A 296 -18.70 37.69 7.06
N SER A 297 -18.18 38.62 6.26
CA SER A 297 -18.96 39.36 5.24
C SER A 297 -18.87 38.82 3.80
N LYS A 298 -18.16 37.70 3.54
CA LYS A 298 -17.82 37.25 2.17
C LYS A 298 -18.13 35.78 1.81
N ALA A 299 -18.90 35.05 2.61
CA ALA A 299 -19.14 33.62 2.37
C ALA A 299 -20.57 33.11 2.69
N SER A 300 -21.62 33.80 2.22
CA SER A 300 -22.93 33.16 1.96
C SER A 300 -23.86 34.07 1.14
N LEU A 301 -24.60 33.43 0.21
CA LEU A 301 -25.62 34.00 -0.70
C LEU A 301 -25.06 34.87 -1.86
N ASP A 302 -25.40 34.67 -3.13
CA ASP A 302 -26.47 33.80 -3.66
C ASP A 302 -26.22 33.22 -5.08
N HIS A 303 -27.04 32.21 -5.41
CA HIS A 303 -27.09 31.56 -6.73
C HIS A 303 -27.93 32.34 -7.76
N SER A 304 -27.63 32.10 -9.05
CA SER A 304 -28.54 32.19 -10.23
C SER A 304 -28.82 33.59 -10.84
N PRO A 305 -29.38 33.68 -12.07
CA PRO A 305 -28.66 33.33 -13.31
C PRO A 305 -28.71 34.44 -14.39
N ASN A 306 -27.96 34.25 -15.49
CA ASN A 306 -27.90 35.11 -16.69
C ASN A 306 -29.23 35.72 -17.16
N PHE A 307 -29.20 36.96 -17.67
CA PHE A 307 -29.56 37.32 -19.06
C PHE A 307 -29.14 38.78 -19.39
N GLN A 308 -28.62 38.99 -20.63
CA GLN A 308 -28.59 40.17 -21.54
C GLN A 308 -28.88 41.62 -21.02
N SER A 309 -28.36 42.71 -21.60
CA SER A 309 -27.34 42.98 -22.66
C SER A 309 -27.06 44.51 -22.71
N ASP A 310 -26.13 44.94 -23.58
CA ASP A 310 -26.01 46.32 -24.16
C ASP A 310 -25.53 47.49 -23.25
N GLU A 311 -24.85 48.55 -23.74
CA GLU A 311 -23.82 48.75 -24.80
C GLU A 311 -23.29 50.22 -24.70
N ILE A 312 -22.18 50.58 -25.38
CA ILE A 312 -21.80 51.96 -25.82
C ILE A 312 -21.40 52.96 -24.67
N ASP A 313 -20.47 53.95 -24.75
CA ASP A 313 -19.71 54.72 -25.79
C ASP A 313 -18.26 54.98 -25.28
N THR A 314 -17.16 54.88 -26.05
CA THR A 314 -16.39 55.94 -26.81
C THR A 314 -15.93 57.19 -26.00
N MET A 315 -14.79 57.89 -26.24
CA MET A 315 -13.84 58.08 -27.36
C MET A 315 -12.35 58.31 -26.94
N ASP A 316 -11.46 58.26 -27.95
CA ASP A 316 -10.01 58.62 -28.06
C ASP A 316 -9.78 60.18 -28.15
N PRO A 317 -8.62 60.82 -28.52
CA PRO A 317 -7.25 60.34 -28.88
C PRO A 317 -6.01 61.21 -28.43
N ASP A 318 -4.80 60.82 -28.91
CA ASP A 318 -3.58 61.62 -29.23
C ASP A 318 -2.64 62.20 -28.11
N ALA A 319 -1.30 62.33 -28.24
CA ALA A 319 -0.32 61.86 -29.26
C ALA A 319 1.17 61.90 -28.78
N ASN A 320 2.03 61.06 -29.40
CA ASN A 320 3.46 61.17 -29.83
C ASN A 320 4.33 62.44 -29.49
N GLN A 321 5.68 62.48 -29.45
CA GLN A 321 6.83 61.61 -29.87
C GLN A 321 8.13 62.15 -29.17
N THR A 322 9.22 61.40 -28.92
CA THR A 322 10.45 61.31 -29.78
C THR A 322 11.58 60.48 -29.08
N SER A 323 12.66 60.13 -29.81
CA SER A 323 13.81 59.30 -29.37
C SER A 323 15.04 60.15 -28.91
N SER A 324 16.29 59.69 -28.67
CA SER A 324 17.05 58.44 -28.93
C SER A 324 18.46 58.49 -28.27
N ASN A 325 19.10 57.33 -28.04
CA ASN A 325 20.58 57.09 -28.01
C ASN A 325 21.44 57.80 -26.91
N ASP A 326 22.32 57.18 -26.11
CA ASP A 326 23.50 56.29 -26.35
C ASP A 326 24.76 56.94 -25.65
N LYS A 327 25.79 56.14 -25.31
CA LYS A 327 27.16 56.51 -24.82
C LYS A 327 27.27 57.14 -23.41
N THR A 328 28.33 56.99 -22.59
CA THR A 328 29.61 56.21 -22.53
C THR A 328 30.13 56.33 -21.07
N GLY A 329 31.03 55.53 -20.48
CA GLY A 329 31.82 54.36 -20.89
C GLY A 329 33.06 54.19 -19.97
N HIS A 330 33.64 52.97 -19.89
CA HIS A 330 34.98 52.61 -19.37
C HIS A 330 35.38 52.94 -17.88
N SER A 331 36.27 52.20 -17.20
CA SER A 331 36.89 50.86 -17.41
C SER A 331 37.70 50.42 -16.16
N SER A 332 38.02 49.12 -16.05
CA SER A 332 39.22 48.52 -15.37
C SER A 332 39.41 48.75 -13.84
N SER A 333 40.04 47.87 -13.05
CA SER A 333 40.61 46.52 -13.29
C SER A 333 40.87 45.76 -11.96
N ARG A 334 40.73 44.43 -12.04
CA ARG A 334 41.46 43.30 -11.39
C ARG A 334 42.62 43.59 -10.41
N ASP A 335 42.69 42.74 -9.36
CA ASP A 335 43.79 41.79 -9.05
C ASP A 335 43.32 40.82 -7.90
N HIS A 336 43.39 39.48 -8.01
CA HIS A 336 44.51 38.55 -7.69
C HIS A 336 44.98 38.56 -6.21
N VAL A 337 45.27 37.47 -5.47
CA VAL A 337 45.01 36.01 -5.46
C VAL A 337 45.81 35.39 -4.28
N LYS A 338 45.20 34.52 -3.42
CA LYS A 338 45.86 33.51 -2.51
C LYS A 338 46.83 34.04 -1.39
N PRO A 339 47.37 33.21 -0.44
CA PRO A 339 47.31 31.74 -0.27
C PRO A 339 46.89 31.20 1.14
N SER A 340 47.09 29.88 1.30
CA SER A 340 46.70 28.91 2.34
C SER A 340 47.66 28.73 3.54
N LEU A 341 47.26 27.85 4.50
CA LEU A 341 47.99 27.11 5.57
C LEU A 341 47.57 27.53 7.01
N SER A 342 47.54 26.69 8.07
CA SER A 342 47.27 25.24 8.30
C SER A 342 47.46 24.91 9.80
N LEU A 343 46.54 24.17 10.46
CA LEU A 343 46.76 23.24 11.62
C LEU A 343 47.40 23.82 12.94
N GLU A 344 46.99 23.55 14.20
CA GLU A 344 46.06 22.61 14.89
C GLU A 344 45.48 23.22 16.22
N GLU A 345 44.50 22.54 16.84
CA GLU A 345 44.11 22.44 18.29
C GLU A 345 44.02 23.73 19.19
N ASP A 346 43.06 23.93 20.13
CA ASP A 346 42.14 23.04 20.88
C ASP A 346 40.92 23.83 21.47
N LYS A 347 39.82 23.13 21.83
CA LYS A 347 38.66 23.52 22.71
C LYS A 347 37.88 24.85 22.52
N SER A 348 36.56 24.76 22.24
CA SER A 348 35.44 25.07 23.21
C SER A 348 34.05 25.34 22.57
N GLY A 349 32.97 24.87 23.24
CA GLY A 349 31.62 25.47 23.24
C GLY A 349 30.64 25.16 22.07
N PRO A 350 29.51 24.45 22.31
CA PRO A 350 28.43 24.32 21.32
C PRO A 350 27.45 25.50 21.38
N VAL A 351 27.24 26.18 20.24
CA VAL A 351 26.20 27.21 20.09
C VAL A 351 24.85 26.54 19.85
N GLN A 352 23.91 26.69 20.79
CA GLN A 352 22.52 26.29 20.59
C GLN A 352 21.81 27.25 19.62
N THR A 353 21.38 26.74 18.47
CA THR A 353 20.44 27.43 17.58
C THR A 353 19.09 26.74 17.68
N VAL A 354 18.05 27.47 18.10
CA VAL A 354 16.72 26.95 18.42
C VAL A 354 16.02 26.44 17.15
N GLN A 355 15.72 25.14 17.09
CA GLN A 355 14.84 24.57 16.06
C GLN A 355 13.37 24.61 16.49
N ARG A 356 12.49 25.01 15.57
CA ARG A 356 11.04 24.83 15.70
C ARG A 356 10.71 23.35 15.60
N GLU A 357 10.05 22.78 16.61
CA GLU A 357 9.54 21.41 16.54
C GLU A 357 8.42 21.31 15.49
N CYS A 358 8.61 20.45 14.50
CA CYS A 358 7.64 20.18 13.44
C CYS A 358 7.41 18.67 13.31
N ILE A 359 6.17 18.27 13.56
CA ILE A 359 5.41 17.17 12.95
C ILE A 359 6.23 16.10 12.18
N MET A 360 6.31 14.90 12.77
CA MET A 360 6.61 13.59 12.15
C MET A 360 7.87 13.45 11.28
N SER A 361 8.95 12.90 11.87
CA SER A 361 10.05 12.26 11.13
C SER A 361 9.62 10.87 10.61
N LEU A 362 8.87 10.85 9.51
CA LEU A 362 8.65 9.67 8.68
C LEU A 362 9.79 9.56 7.66
N ASP A 363 10.99 9.25 8.16
CA ASP A 363 12.20 9.29 7.35
C ASP A 363 12.26 8.11 6.36
N ILE A 364 12.27 8.47 5.09
CA ILE A 364 12.59 7.58 3.96
C ILE A 364 14.08 7.25 4.08
N SER A 365 14.46 5.97 3.98
CA SER A 365 15.88 5.62 4.04
C SER A 365 16.65 6.21 2.85
N GLU A 366 17.90 6.62 3.06
CA GLU A 366 18.77 7.16 2.00
C GLU A 366 18.87 6.20 0.80
N TYR A 367 18.80 4.90 1.06
CA TYR A 367 18.78 3.87 0.02
C TYR A 367 17.43 3.73 -0.71
N GLU A 368 16.28 3.96 -0.05
CA GLU A 368 15.02 4.13 -0.78
C GLU A 368 15.11 5.33 -1.73
N LEU A 369 15.73 6.44 -1.29
CA LEU A 369 16.00 7.58 -2.17
C LEU A 369 16.82 7.13 -3.39
N GLN A 370 17.95 6.44 -3.18
CA GLN A 370 18.83 5.97 -4.25
C GLN A 370 18.17 4.95 -5.19
N MET A 371 17.36 4.03 -4.69
CA MET A 371 16.62 3.07 -5.52
C MET A 371 15.56 3.74 -6.38
N LEU A 372 14.82 4.68 -5.79
CA LEU A 372 13.78 5.43 -6.51
C LEU A 372 14.41 6.44 -7.49
N GLU A 373 15.59 6.98 -7.19
CA GLU A 373 16.43 7.74 -8.13
C GLU A 373 16.96 6.85 -9.26
N MET A 374 17.40 5.63 -8.99
CA MET A 374 17.88 4.71 -10.03
C MET A 374 16.75 4.32 -10.99
N GLN A 375 15.55 4.03 -10.46
CA GLN A 375 14.35 3.82 -11.26
C GLN A 375 13.95 5.08 -12.04
N ALA A 376 14.01 6.27 -11.42
CA ALA A 376 13.74 7.54 -12.11
C ALA A 376 14.73 7.78 -13.26
N ARG A 377 16.03 7.59 -13.04
CA ARG A 377 17.08 7.67 -14.08
C ARG A 377 16.88 6.65 -15.19
N GLN A 378 16.45 5.42 -14.88
CA GLN A 378 16.14 4.43 -15.90
C GLN A 378 14.90 4.84 -16.72
N GLU A 379 13.80 5.24 -16.08
CA GLU A 379 12.62 5.74 -16.79
C GLU A 379 12.93 7.04 -17.57
N GLU A 380 13.82 7.91 -17.09
CA GLU A 380 14.30 9.10 -17.81
C GLU A 380 15.14 8.75 -19.04
N ASN A 381 16.04 7.76 -18.94
CA ASN A 381 16.81 7.28 -20.09
C ASN A 381 15.88 6.63 -21.13
N GLU A 382 14.93 5.79 -20.69
CA GLU A 382 13.90 5.23 -21.57
C GLU A 382 13.05 6.34 -22.21
N GLU A 383 12.63 7.36 -21.45
CA GLU A 383 11.85 8.50 -21.94
C GLU A 383 12.63 9.39 -22.93
N GLN A 384 13.92 9.64 -22.69
CA GLN A 384 14.81 10.31 -23.65
C GLN A 384 14.96 9.51 -24.94
N SER A 385 15.11 8.19 -24.86
CA SER A 385 15.16 7.32 -26.04
C SER A 385 13.82 7.22 -26.77
N ILE A 386 12.68 7.29 -26.05
CA ILE A 386 11.34 7.42 -26.65
C ILE A 386 11.18 8.76 -27.36
N LEU A 387 11.64 9.86 -26.78
CA LEU A 387 11.61 11.18 -27.43
C LEU A 387 12.56 11.24 -28.64
N ALA A 388 13.70 10.56 -28.58
CA ALA A 388 14.59 10.40 -29.73
C ALA A 388 13.88 9.61 -30.85
N PHE A 389 13.19 8.52 -30.53
CA PHE A 389 12.38 7.75 -31.49
C PHE A 389 11.22 8.56 -32.06
N GLU A 390 10.47 9.32 -31.23
CA GLU A 390 9.41 10.22 -31.70
C GLU A 390 9.97 11.28 -32.67
N LYS A 391 11.17 11.80 -32.41
CA LYS A 391 11.86 12.80 -33.24
C LYS A 391 12.47 12.22 -34.52
N GLU A 392 13.03 11.01 -34.46
CA GLU A 392 13.56 10.31 -35.64
C GLU A 392 12.41 9.87 -36.55
N LYS A 393 11.32 9.36 -35.97
CA LYS A 393 10.08 9.10 -36.68
C LYS A 393 9.50 10.37 -37.31
N SER A 394 9.42 11.50 -36.58
CA SER A 394 8.92 12.74 -37.16
C SER A 394 9.86 13.27 -38.25
N ALA A 395 11.18 13.13 -38.09
CA ALA A 395 12.14 13.50 -39.12
C ALA A 395 12.05 12.61 -40.37
N LEU A 396 11.72 11.32 -40.23
CA LEU A 396 11.43 10.42 -41.35
C LEU A 396 10.09 10.77 -42.02
N GLU A 397 9.06 11.12 -41.25
CA GLU A 397 7.77 11.59 -41.77
C GLU A 397 7.89 12.97 -42.45
N ASP A 398 8.76 13.87 -41.96
CA ASP A 398 9.03 15.21 -42.52
C ASP A 398 10.00 15.17 -43.72
N SER A 399 10.93 14.22 -43.79
CA SER A 399 11.88 14.06 -44.91
C SER A 399 11.29 13.35 -46.13
N ALA A 400 10.12 12.72 -45.98
CA ALA A 400 9.39 12.05 -47.05
C ALA A 400 8.89 12.98 -48.19
N GLU A 401 9.08 14.31 -48.09
CA GLU A 401 8.82 15.24 -49.21
C GLU A 401 9.99 15.39 -50.22
N LEU A 402 11.19 14.84 -49.96
CA LEU A 402 12.28 14.83 -50.95
C LEU A 402 12.93 13.45 -51.17
N SER A 403 12.47 12.79 -52.25
CA SER A 403 13.20 11.84 -53.11
C SER A 403 14.17 10.83 -52.47
N TYR A 404 13.81 9.55 -52.49
CA TYR A 404 14.78 8.46 -52.60
C TYR A 404 14.24 7.34 -53.51
N GLU A 405 15.13 6.72 -54.29
CA GLU A 405 14.88 5.45 -54.98
C GLU A 405 15.14 4.31 -53.99
N LEU A 406 14.32 3.26 -54.01
CA LEU A 406 14.50 2.12 -53.11
C LEU A 406 15.55 1.16 -53.67
N GLU A 407 16.74 1.12 -53.07
CA GLU A 407 17.52 -0.12 -52.98
C GLU A 407 16.88 -0.99 -51.88
N GLY A 408 16.65 -2.26 -52.16
CA GLY A 408 15.85 -3.14 -51.30
C GLY A 408 16.68 -3.90 -50.26
N ASP A 409 16.20 -3.92 -49.02
CA ASP A 409 16.76 -4.69 -47.89
C ASP A 409 16.56 -6.23 -48.03
N GLU A 410 16.74 -6.81 -49.22
CA GLU A 410 16.70 -8.27 -49.43
C GLU A 410 18.04 -8.97 -49.12
N GLU A 411 19.16 -8.24 -48.97
CA GLU A 411 20.45 -8.86 -48.59
C GLU A 411 20.56 -9.14 -47.07
N LEU A 412 20.06 -8.24 -46.21
CA LEU A 412 20.19 -8.37 -44.75
C LEU A 412 19.39 -9.55 -44.15
N ASP A 413 18.21 -9.83 -44.69
CA ASP A 413 17.40 -10.98 -44.26
C ASP A 413 18.01 -12.33 -44.71
N ASN A 414 18.71 -12.35 -45.85
CA ASN A 414 19.41 -13.56 -46.33
C ASN A 414 20.69 -13.86 -45.52
N GLU A 415 21.46 -12.85 -45.11
CA GLU A 415 22.61 -13.04 -44.21
C GLU A 415 22.20 -13.60 -42.84
N MET A 416 21.04 -13.19 -42.30
CA MET A 416 20.51 -13.76 -41.05
C MET A 416 20.10 -15.24 -41.17
N ILE A 417 19.49 -15.63 -42.30
CA ILE A 417 19.12 -17.04 -42.55
C ILE A 417 20.39 -17.89 -42.66
N GLN A 418 21.41 -17.41 -43.40
CA GLN A 418 22.67 -18.14 -43.56
C GLN A 418 23.41 -18.33 -42.22
N CYS A 419 23.42 -17.33 -41.34
CA CYS A 419 24.00 -17.47 -39.99
C CYS A 419 23.24 -18.45 -39.08
N ALA A 420 21.91 -18.56 -39.25
CA ALA A 420 21.11 -19.54 -38.50
C ALA A 420 21.39 -20.98 -38.98
N GLU A 421 21.45 -21.20 -40.29
CA GLU A 421 21.77 -22.51 -40.87
C GLU A 421 23.21 -22.96 -40.55
N GLU A 422 24.17 -22.05 -40.47
CA GLU A 422 25.55 -22.39 -40.08
C GLU A 422 25.65 -22.84 -38.61
N MET A 423 24.81 -22.30 -37.72
CA MET A 423 24.73 -22.80 -36.33
C MET A 423 24.05 -24.17 -36.22
N GLU A 424 23.03 -24.47 -37.03
CA GLU A 424 22.45 -25.83 -37.07
C GLU A 424 23.45 -26.85 -37.65
N LYS A 425 24.18 -26.51 -38.72
CA LYS A 425 25.22 -27.37 -39.32
C LYS A 425 26.39 -27.63 -38.38
N LEU A 426 26.73 -26.69 -37.50
CA LEU A 426 27.74 -26.92 -36.44
C LEU A 426 27.23 -27.88 -35.37
N ASN A 427 25.94 -27.85 -35.03
CA ASN A 427 25.34 -28.73 -34.02
C ASN A 427 25.22 -30.19 -34.54
N ASP A 428 24.86 -30.37 -35.82
CA ASP A 428 24.78 -31.68 -36.48
C ASP A 428 26.18 -32.31 -36.75
N SER A 429 27.27 -31.55 -36.61
CA SER A 429 28.63 -32.02 -36.89
C SER A 429 29.30 -32.80 -35.76
N PHE A 430 28.67 -32.89 -34.58
CA PHE A 430 29.23 -33.56 -33.39
C PHE A 430 28.77 -35.01 -33.17
N GLU A 431 27.85 -35.55 -33.97
CA GLU A 431 27.42 -36.95 -33.88
C GLU A 431 27.48 -37.69 -35.22
N LYS A 432 28.18 -38.86 -35.21
CA LYS A 432 28.44 -39.89 -36.27
C LYS A 432 29.91 -39.83 -36.75
N GLN A 433 30.74 -40.87 -36.68
CA GLN A 433 30.59 -42.32 -36.91
C GLN A 433 31.81 -43.11 -36.32
N PRO A 434 31.94 -44.46 -36.45
CA PRO A 434 30.99 -45.58 -36.26
C PRO A 434 31.61 -46.82 -35.52
N ASN A 435 30.90 -47.96 -35.56
CA ASN A 435 31.31 -49.36 -35.26
C ASN A 435 31.34 -49.77 -33.77
N GLU A 436 30.94 -50.98 -33.35
CA GLU A 436 30.47 -52.16 -34.10
C GLU A 436 29.58 -53.11 -33.24
N ALA A 437 28.57 -53.72 -33.86
CA ALA A 437 27.98 -55.05 -33.58
C ALA A 437 27.49 -55.48 -32.16
N LYS A 438 26.20 -55.87 -32.16
CA LYS A 438 25.60 -57.10 -31.58
C LYS A 438 25.07 -57.17 -30.12
N VAL A 439 23.80 -57.61 -30.07
CA VAL A 439 23.18 -58.62 -29.18
C VAL A 439 22.50 -58.14 -27.88
N THR A 440 21.15 -58.25 -27.92
CA THR A 440 20.14 -58.50 -26.88
C THR A 440 20.08 -57.68 -25.58
N ALA A 441 18.84 -57.46 -25.17
CA ALA A 441 18.40 -56.95 -23.87
C ALA A 441 19.20 -57.47 -22.66
N ASP A 442 19.49 -56.54 -21.75
CA ASP A 442 19.06 -56.59 -20.35
C ASP A 442 18.90 -55.14 -19.84
N ASP A 443 18.34 -54.99 -18.64
CA ASP A 443 17.94 -53.72 -18.00
C ASP A 443 19.14 -52.86 -17.50
N GLU A 444 18.79 -51.77 -16.79
CA GLU A 444 19.62 -50.81 -16.04
C GLU A 444 20.09 -49.54 -16.78
N ASP A 445 19.27 -48.49 -16.67
CA ASP A 445 19.73 -47.22 -16.08
C ASP A 445 18.52 -46.48 -15.47
N GLU A 446 18.29 -46.69 -14.16
CA GLU A 446 17.32 -45.92 -13.39
C GLU A 446 17.82 -44.48 -13.20
N VAL A 447 17.33 -43.54 -14.02
CA VAL A 447 17.23 -42.14 -13.63
C VAL A 447 15.82 -41.92 -13.11
N VAL A 448 15.70 -41.72 -11.80
CA VAL A 448 14.41 -41.55 -11.10
C VAL A 448 13.73 -40.25 -11.56
N GLU A 449 12.75 -40.38 -12.46
CA GLU A 449 11.82 -39.30 -12.79
C GLU A 449 10.74 -39.21 -11.68
N GLU A 450 10.76 -38.14 -10.88
CA GLU A 450 9.68 -37.86 -9.92
C GLU A 450 8.51 -37.14 -10.63
N ASP A 451 7.45 -37.91 -10.93
CA ASP A 451 6.17 -37.48 -11.50
C ASP A 451 5.42 -36.47 -10.58
N GLU A 452 5.81 -35.19 -10.58
CA GLU A 452 5.19 -34.14 -9.76
C GLU A 452 3.92 -33.52 -10.37
N ALA A 453 2.87 -34.32 -10.45
CA ALA A 453 1.49 -33.82 -10.55
C ALA A 453 1.12 -32.96 -9.31
N GLU A 454 0.16 -32.03 -9.42
CA GLU A 454 -0.40 -31.30 -8.26
C GLU A 454 -1.33 -32.18 -7.39
N GLY A 455 -1.04 -33.47 -7.30
CA GLY A 455 -1.61 -34.36 -6.30
C GLY A 455 -0.99 -34.13 -4.93
N PHE A 456 -1.68 -34.58 -3.89
CA PHE A 456 -1.04 -34.82 -2.60
C PHE A 456 0.02 -35.91 -2.81
N ASP A 457 1.29 -35.57 -2.66
CA ASP A 457 2.36 -36.57 -2.56
C ASP A 457 2.03 -37.45 -1.35
N ALA A 458 1.67 -38.71 -1.61
CA ALA A 458 1.20 -39.64 -0.60
C ALA A 458 2.32 -40.07 0.37
N ASN A 459 3.58 -39.86 -0.02
CA ASN A 459 4.76 -40.15 0.80
C ASN A 459 5.21 -38.94 1.63
N LEU A 460 4.70 -37.74 1.35
CA LEU A 460 5.03 -36.53 2.11
C LEU A 460 4.37 -36.61 3.50
N PRO A 461 5.14 -36.56 4.62
CA PRO A 461 4.57 -36.69 5.95
C PRO A 461 3.59 -35.54 6.24
N GLN A 462 2.44 -35.87 6.81
CA GLN A 462 1.41 -34.87 7.15
C GLN A 462 1.92 -33.89 8.22
N PRO A 463 1.54 -32.60 8.16
CA PRO A 463 1.92 -31.61 9.17
C PRO A 463 1.37 -32.00 10.54
N THR A 464 2.20 -31.89 11.58
CA THR A 464 1.84 -32.29 12.94
C THR A 464 0.74 -31.38 13.51
N PRO A 465 -0.03 -31.86 14.52
CA PRO A 465 -1.02 -31.02 15.20
C PRO A 465 -0.44 -29.72 15.77
N GLU A 466 0.82 -29.73 16.19
CA GLU A 466 1.54 -28.55 16.70
C GLU A 466 1.87 -27.55 15.59
N GLN A 467 2.29 -28.02 14.42
CA GLN A 467 2.54 -27.18 13.25
C GLN A 467 1.24 -26.54 12.74
N ILE A 468 0.13 -27.29 12.71
CA ILE A 468 -1.20 -26.75 12.38
C ILE A 468 -1.70 -25.77 13.44
N LYS A 469 -1.43 -26.00 14.74
CA LYS A 469 -1.74 -25.04 15.81
C LYS A 469 -0.95 -23.74 15.66
N CYS A 470 0.35 -23.84 15.37
CA CYS A 470 1.21 -22.69 15.08
C CYS A 470 0.68 -21.88 13.88
N LEU A 471 0.33 -22.56 12.78
CA LEU A 471 -0.23 -21.96 11.57
C LEU A 471 -1.52 -21.19 11.86
N LYS A 472 -2.46 -21.80 12.60
CA LYS A 472 -3.73 -21.16 12.99
C LYS A 472 -3.50 -19.96 13.91
N MET A 473 -2.62 -20.09 14.91
CA MET A 473 -2.42 -19.09 15.96
C MET A 473 -1.70 -17.82 15.47
N TYR A 474 -0.68 -17.97 14.62
CA TYR A 474 0.13 -16.83 14.14
C TYR A 474 -0.28 -16.32 12.75
N PHE A 475 -0.72 -17.21 11.85
CA PHE A 475 -1.01 -16.86 10.45
C PHE A 475 -2.50 -16.94 10.08
N GLY A 476 -3.37 -17.41 10.98
CA GLY A 476 -4.82 -17.47 10.76
C GLY A 476 -5.28 -18.49 9.70
N HIS A 477 -4.39 -19.38 9.24
CA HIS A 477 -4.70 -20.36 8.20
C HIS A 477 -5.06 -21.72 8.79
N HIS A 478 -6.05 -22.40 8.21
CA HIS A 478 -6.57 -23.67 8.73
C HIS A 478 -5.71 -24.89 8.35
N SER A 479 -5.02 -24.80 7.22
CA SER A 479 -4.14 -25.82 6.63
C SER A 479 -3.13 -25.16 5.69
N PHE A 480 -2.00 -25.83 5.43
CA PHE A 480 -1.07 -25.43 4.37
C PHE A 480 -1.63 -25.79 2.99
N LYS A 481 -1.20 -25.07 1.94
CA LYS A 481 -1.32 -25.56 0.55
C LYS A 481 -0.26 -26.64 0.29
N PRO A 482 -0.48 -27.61 -0.62
CA PRO A 482 0.43 -28.74 -0.82
C PRO A 482 1.89 -28.33 -1.03
N VAL A 483 2.15 -27.40 -1.95
CA VAL A 483 3.53 -26.96 -2.26
C VAL A 483 4.14 -26.11 -1.15
N GLN A 484 3.33 -25.37 -0.37
CA GLN A 484 3.83 -24.67 0.83
C GLN A 484 4.37 -25.66 1.85
N TRP A 485 3.62 -26.74 2.11
CA TRP A 485 4.03 -27.76 3.07
C TRP A 485 5.28 -28.50 2.61
N LYS A 486 5.36 -28.90 1.33
CA LYS A 486 6.55 -29.56 0.74
C LYS A 486 7.84 -28.73 0.94
N VAL A 487 7.80 -27.43 0.68
CA VAL A 487 8.94 -26.52 0.92
C VAL A 487 9.26 -26.40 2.42
N ILE A 488 8.25 -26.18 3.26
CA ILE A 488 8.43 -26.01 4.71
C ILE A 488 9.05 -27.26 5.34
N GLN A 489 8.57 -28.45 4.99
CA GLN A 489 9.06 -29.74 5.50
C GLN A 489 10.50 -30.02 5.03
N SER A 490 10.82 -29.74 3.77
CA SER A 490 12.19 -29.82 3.22
C SER A 490 13.20 -28.93 3.97
N VAL A 491 12.81 -27.69 4.32
CA VAL A 491 13.66 -26.77 5.08
C VAL A 491 13.82 -27.19 6.54
N LEU A 492 12.73 -27.63 7.17
CA LEU A 492 12.67 -27.95 8.60
C LEU A 492 13.35 -29.28 8.95
N GLU A 493 13.04 -30.35 8.20
CA GLU A 493 13.49 -31.70 8.51
C GLU A 493 14.77 -32.07 7.74
N GLN A 494 14.82 -31.75 6.45
CA GLN A 494 15.92 -32.19 5.57
C GLN A 494 17.08 -31.19 5.52
N ARG A 495 16.90 -29.96 6.04
CA ARG A 495 17.89 -28.86 5.96
C ARG A 495 18.34 -28.54 4.51
N ARG A 496 17.48 -28.83 3.52
CA ARG A 496 17.82 -28.82 2.09
C ARG A 496 17.64 -27.43 1.48
N ASP A 497 18.52 -27.06 0.53
CA ASP A 497 18.31 -25.87 -0.30
C ASP A 497 17.04 -26.04 -1.15
N ASN A 498 16.35 -24.94 -1.47
CA ASN A 498 15.09 -24.97 -2.21
C ASN A 498 15.06 -23.87 -3.27
N LEU A 499 14.59 -24.20 -4.48
CA LEU A 499 14.17 -23.23 -5.49
C LEU A 499 12.65 -23.31 -5.65
N VAL A 500 11.97 -22.20 -5.40
CA VAL A 500 10.53 -22.15 -5.18
C VAL A 500 9.90 -21.17 -6.18
N VAL A 501 9.31 -21.72 -7.24
CA VAL A 501 8.58 -20.95 -8.24
C VAL A 501 7.09 -21.11 -7.98
N MET A 502 6.49 -20.11 -7.32
CA MET A 502 5.04 -20.10 -7.08
C MET A 502 4.39 -18.89 -7.75
N ALA A 503 3.24 -19.13 -8.37
CA ALA A 503 2.40 -18.08 -8.95
C ALA A 503 2.10 -16.94 -7.95
N THR A 504 1.82 -15.76 -8.49
CA THR A 504 1.40 -14.59 -7.70
C THR A 504 0.14 -14.91 -6.89
N GLY A 505 0.15 -14.57 -5.60
CA GLY A 505 -0.95 -14.88 -4.68
C GLY A 505 -1.01 -16.31 -4.13
N TYR A 506 -0.11 -17.23 -4.51
CA TYR A 506 -0.11 -18.59 -3.94
C TYR A 506 0.22 -18.59 -2.44
N GLY A 507 1.06 -17.65 -1.97
CA GLY A 507 1.46 -17.51 -0.57
C GLY A 507 2.92 -17.86 -0.31
N LYS A 508 3.84 -17.34 -1.13
CA LYS A 508 5.30 -17.56 -1.03
C LYS A 508 5.85 -17.23 0.35
N SER A 509 5.47 -16.08 0.92
CA SER A 509 6.01 -15.58 2.18
C SER A 509 5.88 -16.55 3.35
N LEU A 510 4.80 -17.34 3.40
CA LEU A 510 4.60 -18.34 4.45
C LEU A 510 5.73 -19.40 4.48
N CYS A 511 6.32 -19.71 3.32
CA CYS A 511 7.38 -20.71 3.21
C CYS A 511 8.67 -20.31 3.94
N PHE A 512 8.92 -19.01 4.13
CA PHE A 512 10.06 -18.50 4.89
C PHE A 512 9.69 -17.85 6.24
N GLN A 513 8.43 -17.45 6.42
CA GLN A 513 7.95 -16.88 7.68
C GLN A 513 7.55 -17.95 8.70
N PHE A 514 7.01 -19.10 8.27
CA PHE A 514 6.59 -20.17 9.20
C PHE A 514 7.76 -20.91 9.87
N PRO A 515 8.81 -21.38 9.16
CA PRO A 515 9.90 -22.15 9.76
C PRO A 515 10.55 -21.52 11.02
N PRO A 516 10.95 -20.23 11.04
CA PRO A 516 11.59 -19.64 12.23
C PRO A 516 10.62 -19.48 13.41
N VAL A 517 9.32 -19.28 13.13
CA VAL A 517 8.30 -19.13 14.18
C VAL A 517 8.04 -20.47 14.87
N HIS A 518 8.00 -21.57 14.10
CA HIS A 518 7.82 -22.91 14.66
C HIS A 518 9.07 -23.41 15.42
N CYS A 519 10.27 -23.24 14.85
CA CYS A 519 11.52 -23.72 15.46
C CYS A 519 12.18 -22.71 16.42
N VAL A 520 11.57 -21.56 16.66
CA VAL A 520 12.04 -20.52 17.61
C VAL A 520 13.43 -19.95 17.25
N ASN A 521 13.81 -20.03 15.97
CA ASN A 521 15.10 -19.59 15.43
C ASN A 521 14.96 -18.29 14.60
N ILE A 522 16.07 -17.82 14.00
CA ILE A 522 16.07 -16.67 13.07
C ILE A 522 16.03 -17.16 11.62
N SER A 523 15.17 -16.58 10.79
CA SER A 523 15.34 -16.58 9.33
C SER A 523 15.70 -15.19 8.84
N VAL A 524 16.65 -15.15 7.90
CA VAL A 524 17.04 -13.94 7.18
C VAL A 524 16.30 -13.91 5.85
N VAL A 525 15.65 -12.80 5.52
CA VAL A 525 14.94 -12.61 4.26
C VAL A 525 15.61 -11.49 3.48
N ILE A 526 16.16 -11.83 2.33
CA ILE A 526 16.82 -10.90 1.42
C ILE A 526 15.80 -10.54 0.34
N SER A 527 15.48 -9.26 0.20
CA SER A 527 14.48 -8.79 -0.77
C SER A 527 14.89 -7.42 -1.36
N PRO A 528 14.52 -7.11 -2.62
CA PRO A 528 14.92 -5.85 -3.26
C PRO A 528 14.06 -4.64 -2.87
N LEU A 529 13.02 -4.84 -2.05
CA LEU A 529 11.82 -3.99 -2.01
C LEU A 529 11.54 -3.49 -0.58
N ILE A 530 12.13 -2.37 -0.17
CA ILE A 530 12.04 -1.89 1.22
C ILE A 530 10.59 -1.67 1.67
N ALA A 531 9.78 -0.92 0.93
CA ALA A 531 8.35 -0.74 1.27
C ALA A 531 7.60 -2.08 1.50
N LEU A 532 7.90 -3.13 0.71
CA LEU A 532 7.30 -4.45 0.91
C LEU A 532 7.88 -5.18 2.15
N MET A 533 9.16 -4.99 2.45
CA MET A 533 9.77 -5.49 3.68
C MET A 533 9.19 -4.80 4.92
N GLU A 534 8.96 -3.48 4.87
CA GLU A 534 8.31 -2.73 5.94
C GLU A 534 6.85 -3.18 6.15
N ASP A 535 6.06 -3.32 5.08
CA ASP A 535 4.70 -3.86 5.14
C ASP A 535 4.67 -5.28 5.71
N GLN A 536 5.59 -6.17 5.30
CA GLN A 536 5.67 -7.53 5.84
C GLN A 536 6.17 -7.58 7.29
N VAL A 537 7.09 -6.69 7.70
CA VAL A 537 7.51 -6.53 9.10
C VAL A 537 6.33 -6.06 9.96
N LEU A 538 5.57 -5.07 9.50
CA LEU A 538 4.37 -4.60 10.19
C LEU A 538 3.31 -5.71 10.29
N GLN A 539 3.05 -6.46 9.21
CA GLN A 539 2.10 -7.57 9.21
C GLN A 539 2.53 -8.68 10.18
N LEU A 540 3.80 -9.09 10.18
CA LEU A 540 4.33 -10.07 11.13
C LEU A 540 4.24 -9.58 12.56
N GLN A 541 4.60 -8.32 12.81
CA GLN A 541 4.44 -7.71 14.13
C GLN A 541 2.97 -7.71 14.56
N MET A 542 2.02 -7.35 13.69
CA MET A 542 0.57 -7.43 13.95
C MET A 542 0.12 -8.86 14.32
N SER A 543 0.67 -9.87 13.65
CA SER A 543 0.53 -11.30 13.97
C SER A 543 1.26 -11.77 15.24
N ASN A 544 1.84 -10.84 16.02
CA ASN A 544 2.67 -11.11 17.21
C ASN A 544 3.93 -11.97 16.95
N ILE A 545 4.41 -11.98 15.70
CA ILE A 545 5.72 -12.51 15.34
C ILE A 545 6.73 -11.36 15.43
N PRO A 546 7.80 -11.46 16.25
CA PRO A 546 8.79 -10.40 16.33
C PRO A 546 9.64 -10.41 15.05
N ALA A 547 9.44 -9.41 14.20
CA ALA A 547 10.18 -9.20 12.97
C ALA A 547 10.81 -7.80 12.95
N CYS A 548 11.91 -7.64 12.21
CA CYS A 548 12.56 -6.36 11.96
C CYS A 548 13.11 -6.26 10.54
N PHE A 549 13.33 -5.03 10.09
CA PHE A 549 14.12 -4.71 8.92
C PHE A 549 15.51 -4.23 9.38
N LEU A 550 16.56 -4.70 8.71
CA LEU A 550 17.96 -4.39 8.98
C LEU A 550 18.58 -3.77 7.72
N GLY A 551 19.07 -2.54 7.87
CA GLY A 551 19.70 -1.75 6.82
C GLY A 551 20.56 -0.64 7.41
N SER A 552 21.21 0.15 6.55
CA SER A 552 22.19 1.18 6.95
C SER A 552 21.62 2.26 7.88
N ALA A 553 20.34 2.60 7.76
CA ALA A 553 19.68 3.66 8.54
C ALA A 553 19.17 3.21 9.94
N GLN A 554 19.44 1.98 10.38
CA GLN A 554 18.83 1.42 11.59
C GLN A 554 19.55 1.81 12.90
N THR A 555 18.76 1.95 13.96
CA THR A 555 19.28 2.33 15.30
C THR A 555 19.96 1.17 16.03
N HIS A 556 20.91 1.50 16.91
CA HIS A 556 21.70 0.56 17.71
C HIS A 556 20.85 -0.42 18.55
N ASN A 557 19.59 -0.08 18.84
CA ASN A 557 18.65 -0.92 19.57
C ASN A 557 18.25 -2.20 18.80
N VAL A 558 18.18 -2.13 17.47
CA VAL A 558 17.80 -3.30 16.63
C VAL A 558 18.90 -4.35 16.68
N PHE A 559 20.16 -3.94 16.55
CA PHE A 559 21.33 -4.84 16.66
C PHE A 559 21.42 -5.51 18.04
N ALA A 560 21.17 -4.77 19.13
CA ALA A 560 21.17 -5.32 20.48
C ALA A 560 20.04 -6.35 20.70
N GLY A 561 18.85 -6.13 20.11
CA GLY A 561 17.76 -7.10 20.12
C GLY A 561 18.04 -8.34 19.25
N LEU A 562 18.74 -8.15 18.13
CA LEU A 562 19.13 -9.22 17.21
C LEU A 562 20.15 -10.17 17.85
N GLN A 563 21.20 -9.64 18.49
CA GLN A 563 22.20 -10.44 19.23
C GLN A 563 21.61 -11.19 20.43
N LYS A 564 20.51 -10.69 21.01
CA LYS A 564 19.76 -11.36 22.10
C LYS A 564 18.73 -12.38 21.59
N GLY A 565 18.61 -12.57 20.27
CA GLY A 565 17.62 -13.48 19.70
C GLY A 565 16.17 -13.08 19.96
N HIS A 566 15.86 -11.78 19.96
CA HIS A 566 14.48 -11.29 20.15
C HIS A 566 13.60 -11.46 18.89
N PHE A 567 14.19 -11.55 17.70
CA PHE A 567 13.46 -11.61 16.41
C PHE A 567 13.41 -13.04 15.84
N ARG A 568 12.36 -13.35 15.07
CA ARG A 568 12.21 -14.59 14.28
C ARG A 568 12.47 -14.36 12.79
N VAL A 569 12.08 -13.21 12.26
CA VAL A 569 12.26 -12.86 10.83
C VAL A 569 13.01 -11.54 10.72
N VAL A 570 14.10 -11.53 9.96
CA VAL A 570 14.97 -10.37 9.78
C VAL A 570 15.09 -10.07 8.28
N TYR A 571 14.50 -8.97 7.85
CA TYR A 571 14.56 -8.53 6.45
C TYR A 571 15.81 -7.68 6.21
N MET A 572 16.44 -7.81 5.04
CA MET A 572 17.57 -6.97 4.63
C MET A 572 17.66 -6.83 3.10
N THR A 573 18.31 -5.77 2.63
CA THR A 573 18.60 -5.61 1.19
C THR A 573 19.80 -6.49 0.78
N PRO A 574 19.91 -6.90 -0.50
CA PRO A 574 21.04 -7.73 -0.97
C PRO A 574 22.40 -7.01 -0.84
N GLU A 575 22.44 -5.68 -0.98
CA GLU A 575 23.65 -4.85 -0.79
C GLU A 575 24.11 -4.90 0.67
N PHE A 576 23.17 -4.68 1.61
CA PHE A 576 23.48 -4.74 3.03
C PHE A 576 23.93 -6.16 3.43
N CYS A 577 23.26 -7.19 2.93
CA CYS A 577 23.62 -8.59 3.15
C CYS A 577 25.04 -8.91 2.64
N SER A 578 25.38 -8.47 1.42
CA SER A 578 26.66 -8.76 0.77
C SER A 578 27.87 -8.16 1.49
N VAL A 579 27.69 -7.02 2.18
CA VAL A 579 28.72 -6.40 3.02
C VAL A 579 28.76 -7.03 4.42
N ASN A 580 27.61 -7.42 4.97
CA ASN A 580 27.47 -7.85 6.36
C ASN A 580 27.40 -9.39 6.54
N ILE A 581 27.96 -10.18 5.61
CA ILE A 581 28.07 -11.64 5.76
C ILE A 581 28.69 -12.07 7.12
N PRO A 582 29.75 -11.40 7.65
CA PRO A 582 30.29 -11.74 8.97
C PRO A 582 29.29 -11.61 10.14
N LEU A 583 28.31 -10.71 10.04
CA LEU A 583 27.22 -10.61 11.03
C LEU A 583 26.33 -11.86 10.98
N LEU A 584 26.04 -12.38 9.79
CA LEU A 584 25.25 -13.61 9.63
C LEU A 584 26.00 -14.83 10.18
N GLU A 585 27.32 -14.90 9.97
CA GLU A 585 28.17 -15.92 10.61
C GLU A 585 28.14 -15.84 12.13
N GLN A 586 28.18 -14.63 12.71
CA GLN A 586 28.05 -14.43 14.15
C GLN A 586 26.69 -14.89 14.67
N LEU A 587 25.59 -14.52 14.00
CA LEU A 587 24.22 -14.89 14.41
C LEU A 587 23.98 -16.39 14.29
N ASN A 588 24.53 -17.05 13.26
CA ASN A 588 24.45 -18.50 13.14
C ASN A 588 25.20 -19.21 14.28
N LYS A 589 26.35 -18.68 14.70
CA LYS A 589 27.14 -19.22 15.83
C LYS A 589 26.50 -18.97 17.20
N SER A 590 25.77 -17.87 17.38
CA SER A 590 25.20 -17.49 18.70
C SER A 590 23.77 -17.96 18.95
N ILE A 591 22.92 -17.97 17.91
CA ILE A 591 21.48 -18.26 18.01
C ILE A 591 21.07 -19.40 17.08
N GLY A 592 21.71 -19.49 15.90
CA GLY A 592 21.35 -20.45 14.85
C GLY A 592 20.39 -19.85 13.82
N LEU A 593 20.74 -19.98 12.54
CA LEU A 593 19.88 -19.60 11.42
C LEU A 593 19.06 -20.80 10.95
N CYS A 594 17.73 -20.62 10.99
CA CYS A 594 16.79 -21.57 10.41
C CYS A 594 16.99 -21.65 8.90
N MET A 595 17.03 -20.51 8.20
CA MET A 595 17.20 -20.45 6.75
C MET A 595 17.56 -19.03 6.29
N ILE A 596 18.03 -18.92 5.05
CA ILE A 596 18.12 -17.67 4.31
C ILE A 596 17.13 -17.74 3.16
N ALA A 597 16.11 -16.87 3.16
CA ALA A 597 15.26 -16.65 2.00
C ALA A 597 15.88 -15.60 1.08
N VAL A 598 15.88 -15.87 -0.22
CA VAL A 598 16.17 -14.91 -1.28
C VAL A 598 14.88 -14.71 -2.06
N ASP A 599 14.14 -13.65 -1.75
CA ASP A 599 12.88 -13.30 -2.42
C ASP A 599 13.15 -12.53 -3.71
N GLU A 600 12.22 -12.61 -4.67
CA GLU A 600 12.42 -12.16 -6.06
C GLU A 600 13.76 -12.63 -6.67
N ALA A 601 14.11 -13.89 -6.44
CA ALA A 601 15.38 -14.49 -6.83
C ALA A 601 15.71 -14.39 -8.34
N HIS A 602 14.70 -14.16 -9.20
CA HIS A 602 14.92 -13.88 -10.62
C HIS A 602 15.84 -12.67 -10.88
N CYS A 603 15.97 -11.74 -9.93
CA CYS A 603 16.87 -10.60 -10.01
C CYS A 603 18.36 -10.97 -10.14
N ILE A 604 18.75 -12.21 -9.77
CA ILE A 604 20.14 -12.67 -9.92
C ILE A 604 20.54 -12.94 -11.38
N SER A 605 19.55 -13.26 -12.22
CA SER A 605 19.77 -13.69 -13.59
C SER A 605 19.83 -12.50 -14.55
N GLN A 606 20.85 -12.47 -15.40
CA GLN A 606 20.90 -11.52 -16.52
C GLN A 606 19.81 -11.80 -17.57
N TRP A 607 19.19 -12.98 -17.53
CA TRP A 607 18.05 -13.38 -18.36
C TRP A 607 16.71 -13.04 -17.69
N GLY A 608 16.74 -12.52 -16.46
CA GLY A 608 15.58 -12.01 -15.74
C GLY A 608 15.02 -10.71 -16.33
N HIS A 609 13.87 -10.29 -15.80
CA HIS A 609 13.20 -9.04 -16.18
C HIS A 609 13.65 -7.83 -15.33
N ASP A 610 14.15 -8.06 -14.11
CA ASP A 610 14.70 -7.04 -13.20
C ASP A 610 16.10 -7.46 -12.69
N PHE A 611 17.11 -7.51 -13.55
CA PHE A 611 18.48 -7.91 -13.16
C PHE A 611 19.14 -6.90 -12.21
N ARG A 612 19.70 -7.40 -11.11
CA ARG A 612 20.42 -6.61 -10.10
C ARG A 612 21.78 -7.23 -9.77
N SER A 613 22.85 -6.46 -9.95
CA SER A 613 24.22 -6.92 -9.70
C SER A 613 24.43 -7.42 -8.26
N ALA A 614 23.85 -6.73 -7.27
CA ALA A 614 23.95 -7.08 -5.84
C ALA A 614 23.41 -8.49 -5.52
N TYR A 615 22.49 -9.04 -6.33
CA TYR A 615 22.03 -10.43 -6.13
C TYR A 615 23.12 -11.46 -6.45
N ARG A 616 24.06 -11.18 -7.36
CA ARG A 616 25.14 -12.12 -7.69
C ARG A 616 26.16 -12.28 -6.58
N ASP A 617 26.34 -11.27 -5.75
CA ASP A 617 27.19 -11.35 -4.57
C ASP A 617 26.65 -12.30 -3.50
N LEU A 618 25.35 -12.61 -3.51
CA LEU A 618 24.71 -13.54 -2.57
C LEU A 618 25.22 -14.98 -2.69
N GLY A 619 25.84 -15.36 -3.82
CA GLY A 619 26.55 -16.66 -3.94
C GLY A 619 27.70 -16.83 -2.92
N LYS A 620 28.18 -15.74 -2.30
CA LYS A 620 29.12 -15.78 -1.17
C LYS A 620 28.50 -16.41 0.08
N LEU A 621 27.18 -16.32 0.27
CA LEU A 621 26.48 -16.81 1.47
C LEU A 621 26.65 -18.30 1.66
N LYS A 622 26.48 -19.12 0.62
CA LYS A 622 26.62 -20.58 0.74
C LYS A 622 28.05 -21.03 1.09
N ARG A 623 29.07 -20.23 0.72
CA ARG A 623 30.47 -20.46 1.13
C ARG A 623 30.73 -20.14 2.60
N SER A 624 30.12 -19.07 3.13
CA SER A 624 30.24 -18.67 4.55
C SER A 624 29.33 -19.47 5.50
N LEU A 625 28.18 -19.94 5.00
CA LEU A 625 27.12 -20.58 5.77
C LEU A 625 26.65 -21.87 5.08
N PRO A 626 27.50 -22.91 4.97
CA PRO A 626 27.18 -24.14 4.25
C PRO A 626 25.99 -24.90 4.87
N ASP A 627 25.91 -24.94 6.21
CA ASP A 627 24.88 -25.69 6.97
C ASP A 627 23.51 -24.98 7.06
N VAL A 628 23.39 -23.79 6.46
CA VAL A 628 22.15 -23.01 6.42
C VAL A 628 21.49 -23.22 5.05
N PRO A 629 20.23 -23.69 4.99
CA PRO A 629 19.51 -23.83 3.73
C PRO A 629 19.17 -22.46 3.17
N ILE A 630 19.41 -22.32 1.87
CA ILE A 630 18.98 -21.17 1.08
C ILE A 630 17.70 -21.55 0.34
N VAL A 631 16.67 -20.73 0.52
CA VAL A 631 15.38 -20.85 -0.17
C VAL A 631 15.25 -19.69 -1.13
N ALA A 632 15.45 -19.94 -2.41
CA ALA A 632 15.27 -18.95 -3.47
C ALA A 632 13.80 -18.95 -3.93
N LEU A 633 13.11 -17.81 -3.82
CA LEU A 633 11.70 -17.70 -4.19
C LEU A 633 11.50 -16.71 -5.34
N THR A 634 10.61 -17.03 -6.28
CA THR A 634 10.23 -16.11 -7.36
C THR A 634 8.80 -16.34 -7.82
N ALA A 635 8.17 -15.28 -8.35
CA ALA A 635 6.86 -15.38 -9.02
C ALA A 635 6.96 -15.91 -10.46
N THR A 636 8.04 -15.59 -11.15
CA THR A 636 8.26 -15.86 -12.57
C THR A 636 9.71 -16.32 -12.77
N ALA A 637 9.87 -17.49 -13.36
CA ALA A 637 11.16 -18.00 -13.83
C ALA A 637 10.92 -19.07 -14.90
N SER A 638 11.40 -18.81 -16.11
CA SER A 638 11.58 -19.82 -17.16
C SER A 638 12.69 -20.82 -16.76
N PRO A 639 12.80 -21.99 -17.40
CA PRO A 639 13.85 -22.98 -17.09
C PRO A 639 15.27 -22.39 -17.10
N SER A 640 15.62 -21.54 -18.07
CA SER A 640 16.93 -20.87 -18.14
C SER A 640 17.21 -19.93 -16.95
N ILE A 641 16.19 -19.24 -16.44
CA ILE A 641 16.30 -18.40 -15.23
C ILE A 641 16.47 -19.26 -13.98
N ARG A 642 15.76 -20.40 -13.88
CA ARG A 642 15.89 -21.35 -12.75
C ARG A 642 17.32 -21.87 -12.62
N ASP A 643 17.89 -22.30 -13.74
CA ASP A 643 19.28 -22.74 -13.86
C ASP A 643 20.29 -21.68 -13.39
N ASP A 644 20.11 -20.43 -13.82
CA ASP A 644 21.00 -19.31 -13.47
C ASP A 644 20.89 -18.96 -11.97
N ILE A 645 19.69 -19.07 -11.36
CA ILE A 645 19.50 -18.94 -9.91
C ILE A 645 20.27 -20.02 -9.15
N VAL A 646 20.11 -21.29 -9.52
CA VAL A 646 20.80 -22.43 -8.87
C VAL A 646 22.32 -22.26 -8.95
N LYS A 647 22.84 -21.95 -10.15
CA LYS A 647 24.27 -21.77 -10.42
C LYS A 647 24.84 -20.56 -9.68
N SER A 648 24.14 -19.43 -9.67
CA SER A 648 24.62 -18.17 -9.08
C SER A 648 24.53 -18.12 -7.55
N LEU A 649 23.53 -18.75 -6.93
CA LEU A 649 23.46 -18.91 -5.46
C LEU A 649 24.28 -20.11 -4.94
N HIS A 650 24.82 -20.94 -5.84
CA HIS A 650 25.51 -22.20 -5.52
C HIS A 650 24.67 -23.16 -4.67
N LEU A 651 23.38 -23.30 -5.00
CA LEU A 651 22.46 -24.19 -4.26
C LEU A 651 22.90 -25.65 -4.40
N VAL A 652 22.95 -26.40 -3.29
CA VAL A 652 23.46 -27.78 -3.25
C VAL A 652 22.28 -28.75 -3.28
N ASN A 653 22.13 -29.48 -4.40
CA ASN A 653 21.02 -30.39 -4.67
C ASN A 653 19.64 -29.81 -4.24
N PRO A 654 19.24 -28.63 -4.75
CA PRO A 654 18.03 -27.97 -4.28
C PRO A 654 16.78 -28.76 -4.64
N LEU A 655 15.78 -28.73 -3.75
CA LEU A 655 14.42 -29.13 -4.13
C LEU A 655 13.81 -28.04 -5.01
N VAL A 656 13.52 -28.36 -6.28
CA VAL A 656 12.94 -27.42 -7.24
C VAL A 656 11.43 -27.61 -7.30
N THR A 657 10.68 -26.72 -6.66
CA THR A 657 9.21 -26.74 -6.65
C THR A 657 8.63 -25.71 -7.62
N CYS A 658 7.70 -26.14 -8.46
CA CYS A 658 6.94 -25.29 -9.37
C CYS A 658 5.43 -25.55 -9.19
N THR A 659 4.67 -24.53 -8.78
CA THR A 659 3.20 -24.55 -8.86
C THR A 659 2.77 -24.38 -10.32
N SER A 660 1.52 -24.73 -10.66
CA SER A 660 0.94 -24.24 -11.91
C SER A 660 0.94 -22.71 -11.94
N PHE A 661 1.06 -22.16 -13.14
CA PHE A 661 0.92 -20.74 -13.42
C PHE A 661 -0.52 -20.33 -13.74
N ASP A 662 -1.48 -21.28 -13.71
CA ASP A 662 -2.89 -20.98 -13.96
C ASP A 662 -3.49 -20.11 -12.84
N ARG A 663 -4.20 -19.07 -13.27
CA ARG A 663 -5.00 -18.18 -12.42
C ARG A 663 -6.42 -18.23 -12.98
N PRO A 664 -7.22 -19.25 -12.62
CA PRO A 664 -8.46 -19.56 -13.32
C PRO A 664 -9.47 -18.40 -13.33
N ASN A 665 -9.41 -17.55 -12.29
CA ASN A 665 -10.25 -16.38 -12.08
C ASN A 665 -9.89 -15.13 -12.91
N LEU A 666 -8.80 -15.14 -13.68
CA LEU A 666 -8.37 -13.99 -14.51
C LEU A 666 -8.77 -14.16 -15.98
N TYR A 667 -9.81 -13.45 -16.42
CA TYR A 667 -10.18 -13.38 -17.85
C TYR A 667 -9.13 -12.58 -18.63
N LEU A 668 -8.62 -13.11 -19.74
CA LEU A 668 -7.56 -12.48 -20.55
C LEU A 668 -8.11 -11.95 -21.89
N ASP A 669 -7.72 -10.75 -22.28
CA ASP A 669 -8.33 -10.03 -23.41
C ASP A 669 -7.29 -9.16 -24.12
N VAL A 670 -7.21 -9.20 -25.46
CA VAL A 670 -6.25 -8.38 -26.22
C VAL A 670 -6.95 -7.71 -27.40
N ASN A 671 -6.97 -6.39 -27.42
CA ASN A 671 -7.56 -5.58 -28.49
C ASN A 671 -6.53 -4.59 -29.07
N ARG A 672 -6.87 -4.02 -30.23
CA ARG A 672 -6.12 -2.90 -30.82
C ARG A 672 -6.53 -1.57 -30.19
N LYS A 673 -5.59 -0.65 -29.98
CA LYS A 673 -5.92 0.76 -29.67
C LYS A 673 -6.65 1.37 -30.87
N SER A 674 -7.69 2.16 -30.65
CA SER A 674 -8.33 2.97 -31.72
C SER A 674 -7.56 4.24 -32.05
N GLY A 675 -6.73 4.71 -31.12
CA GLY A 675 -6.02 5.99 -31.18
C GLY A 675 -6.65 7.09 -30.33
N ASP A 676 -7.89 6.89 -29.83
CA ASP A 676 -8.51 7.73 -28.80
C ASP A 676 -8.57 7.01 -27.45
N ILE A 677 -7.84 7.55 -26.47
CA ILE A 677 -7.78 7.07 -25.09
C ILE A 677 -9.19 7.00 -24.47
N ILE A 678 -10.06 7.97 -24.77
CA ILE A 678 -11.41 8.01 -24.21
C ILE A 678 -12.27 6.89 -24.81
N GLN A 679 -12.28 6.73 -26.13
CA GLN A 679 -13.01 5.64 -26.78
C GLN A 679 -12.54 4.26 -26.29
N ASP A 680 -11.23 4.05 -26.22
CA ASP A 680 -10.64 2.77 -25.82
C ASP A 680 -10.99 2.40 -24.38
N LEU A 681 -10.76 3.31 -23.42
CA LEU A 681 -10.99 3.03 -22.00
C LEU A 681 -12.47 3.00 -21.62
N LYS A 682 -13.33 3.72 -22.34
CA LYS A 682 -14.78 3.76 -22.08
C LYS A 682 -15.48 2.41 -22.26
N SER A 683 -14.88 1.49 -23.01
CA SER A 683 -15.36 0.10 -23.12
C SER A 683 -15.33 -0.69 -21.79
N PHE A 684 -14.49 -0.28 -20.84
CA PHE A 684 -14.32 -0.93 -19.53
C PHE A 684 -15.08 -0.25 -18.38
N LEU A 685 -15.84 0.80 -18.69
CA LEU A 685 -16.52 1.65 -17.71
C LEU A 685 -18.04 1.42 -17.71
N VAL A 686 -18.63 1.52 -16.52
CA VAL A 686 -20.08 1.50 -16.31
C VAL A 686 -20.56 2.92 -16.05
N LYS A 687 -21.68 3.29 -16.67
CA LYS A 687 -22.30 4.61 -16.49
C LYS A 687 -23.20 4.62 -15.25
N LYS A 688 -22.94 5.55 -14.32
CA LYS A 688 -23.76 5.79 -13.14
C LYS A 688 -25.14 6.35 -13.50
N ARG A 689 -26.09 6.14 -12.59
CA ARG A 689 -27.41 6.78 -12.62
C ARG A 689 -27.35 8.32 -12.63
N GLY A 690 -26.25 8.92 -12.17
CA GLY A 690 -25.99 10.37 -12.20
C GLY A 690 -25.35 10.92 -13.49
N GLY A 691 -24.89 10.06 -14.41
CA GLY A 691 -24.26 10.47 -15.67
C GLY A 691 -22.77 10.16 -15.78
N ASP A 692 -22.04 10.17 -14.67
CA ASP A 692 -20.61 9.89 -14.58
C ASP A 692 -20.25 8.42 -14.90
N TYR A 693 -18.95 8.14 -15.08
CA TYR A 693 -18.44 6.78 -15.30
C TYR A 693 -17.68 6.26 -14.08
N GLU A 694 -17.73 4.94 -13.86
CA GLU A 694 -16.88 4.23 -12.90
C GLU A 694 -16.39 2.89 -13.45
N PHE A 695 -15.34 2.35 -12.86
CA PHE A 695 -14.95 0.95 -13.09
C PHE A 695 -15.83 -0.01 -12.27
N GLU A 696 -15.88 -1.28 -12.68
CA GLU A 696 -16.48 -2.36 -11.88
C GLU A 696 -15.49 -2.80 -10.78
N GLY A 697 -15.34 -1.96 -9.76
CA GLY A 697 -14.35 -2.11 -8.68
C GLY A 697 -12.98 -1.53 -9.02
N SER A 698 -11.96 -1.89 -8.23
CA SER A 698 -10.66 -1.20 -8.24
C SER A 698 -9.75 -1.69 -9.39
N ALA A 699 -9.08 -0.75 -10.06
CA ALA A 699 -8.39 -0.97 -11.33
C ALA A 699 -6.93 -0.46 -11.33
N ILE A 700 -6.09 -1.09 -12.16
CA ILE A 700 -4.74 -0.59 -12.49
C ILE A 700 -4.62 -0.43 -14.00
N VAL A 701 -4.11 0.71 -14.47
CA VAL A 701 -3.82 0.96 -15.88
C VAL A 701 -2.31 1.12 -16.09
N TYR A 702 -1.66 0.15 -16.72
CA TYR A 702 -0.24 0.17 -17.03
C TYR A 702 0.04 0.87 -18.36
N CYS A 703 0.93 1.85 -18.35
CA CYS A 703 1.34 2.66 -19.50
C CYS A 703 2.86 2.52 -19.74
N PRO A 704 3.33 2.59 -20.99
CA PRO A 704 4.75 2.40 -21.32
C PRO A 704 5.65 3.59 -20.95
N SER A 705 5.10 4.79 -20.72
CA SER A 705 5.86 6.01 -20.38
C SER A 705 5.12 6.89 -19.38
N LYS A 706 5.85 7.80 -18.71
CA LYS A 706 5.30 8.77 -17.74
C LYS A 706 4.28 9.69 -18.42
N LYS A 707 4.69 10.30 -19.54
CA LYS A 707 3.84 11.10 -20.45
C LYS A 707 2.52 10.41 -20.79
N GLU A 708 2.52 9.11 -21.09
CA GLU A 708 1.28 8.40 -21.41
C GLU A 708 0.43 8.10 -20.15
N ALA A 709 1.06 7.79 -19.01
CA ALA A 709 0.36 7.64 -17.74
C ALA A 709 -0.36 8.93 -17.31
N GLU A 710 0.28 10.09 -17.45
CA GLU A 710 -0.34 11.39 -17.20
C GLU A 710 -1.50 11.68 -18.17
N ARG A 711 -1.31 11.46 -19.48
CA ARG A 711 -2.37 11.63 -20.50
C ARG A 711 -3.59 10.74 -20.24
N VAL A 712 -3.38 9.49 -19.86
CA VAL A 712 -4.45 8.55 -19.50
C VAL A 712 -5.15 9.01 -18.22
N THR A 713 -4.41 9.45 -17.20
CA THR A 713 -4.98 10.01 -15.96
C THR A 713 -5.87 11.23 -16.26
N CYS A 714 -5.40 12.19 -17.06
CA CYS A 714 -6.20 13.34 -17.47
C CYS A 714 -7.46 12.93 -18.26
N SER A 715 -7.41 11.85 -19.04
CA SER A 715 -8.53 11.36 -19.83
C SER A 715 -9.59 10.66 -18.96
N LEU A 716 -9.16 9.89 -17.96
CA LEU A 716 -10.05 9.27 -16.96
C LEU A 716 -10.70 10.32 -16.04
N PHE A 717 -9.95 11.36 -15.65
CA PHE A 717 -10.48 12.46 -14.84
C PHE A 717 -11.60 13.23 -15.57
N LYS A 718 -11.47 13.45 -16.89
CA LYS A 718 -12.54 14.02 -17.74
C LYS A 718 -13.82 13.17 -17.81
N LEU A 719 -13.77 11.89 -17.43
CA LEU A 719 -14.91 10.98 -17.36
C LEU A 719 -15.51 10.87 -15.95
N GLY A 720 -15.03 11.67 -14.99
CA GLY A 720 -15.50 11.68 -13.59
C GLY A 720 -14.89 10.60 -12.70
N ILE A 721 -13.83 9.91 -13.15
CA ILE A 721 -13.24 8.79 -12.42
C ILE A 721 -12.24 9.30 -11.38
N ARG A 722 -12.37 8.80 -10.15
CA ARG A 722 -11.37 9.00 -9.09
C ARG A 722 -10.13 8.15 -9.40
N CYS A 723 -9.12 8.74 -10.02
CA CYS A 723 -7.86 8.08 -10.36
C CYS A 723 -6.63 8.89 -9.90
N GLY A 724 -5.54 8.17 -9.57
CA GLY A 724 -4.22 8.74 -9.29
C GLY A 724 -3.18 8.24 -10.29
N VAL A 725 -2.06 8.97 -10.42
CA VAL A 725 -0.93 8.62 -11.28
C VAL A 725 0.25 8.11 -10.44
N TYR A 726 1.01 7.14 -10.95
CA TYR A 726 2.20 6.60 -10.27
C TYR A 726 3.33 6.26 -11.25
N HIS A 727 4.44 7.01 -11.19
CA HIS A 727 5.69 6.74 -11.91
C HIS A 727 6.90 7.24 -11.11
N ALA A 728 8.12 6.85 -11.48
CA ALA A 728 9.31 7.15 -10.67
C ALA A 728 9.65 8.65 -10.62
N GLY A 729 9.22 9.43 -11.63
CA GLY A 729 9.35 10.90 -11.64
C GLY A 729 8.50 11.66 -10.60
N LEU A 730 7.59 11.00 -9.88
CA LEU A 730 6.82 11.63 -8.79
C LEU A 730 7.61 11.66 -7.49
N SER A 731 7.39 12.70 -6.68
CA SER A 731 7.96 12.77 -5.33
C SER A 731 7.50 11.58 -4.49
N ILE A 732 8.34 11.16 -3.55
CA ILE A 732 8.08 9.97 -2.72
C ILE A 732 6.82 10.17 -1.86
N LYS A 733 6.58 11.41 -1.40
CA LYS A 733 5.33 11.80 -0.71
C LYS A 733 4.09 11.57 -1.57
N GLN A 734 4.11 12.00 -2.84
CA GLN A 734 2.99 11.79 -3.78
C GLN A 734 2.76 10.31 -4.06
N ARG A 735 3.82 9.53 -4.33
CA ARG A 735 3.69 8.07 -4.56
C ARG A 735 3.09 7.34 -3.36
N ARG A 736 3.60 7.63 -2.16
CA ARG A 736 3.11 7.06 -0.90
C ARG A 736 1.64 7.43 -0.66
N GLU A 737 1.26 8.68 -0.92
CA GLU A 737 -0.13 9.14 -0.83
C GLU A 737 -1.06 8.43 -1.82
N THR A 738 -0.73 8.40 -3.12
CA THR A 738 -1.51 7.70 -4.14
C THR A 738 -1.64 6.20 -3.85
N GLN A 739 -0.57 5.56 -3.35
CA GLN A 739 -0.62 4.16 -2.90
C GLN A 739 -1.59 3.98 -1.73
N TYR A 740 -1.56 4.83 -0.70
CA TYR A 740 -2.49 4.74 0.42
C TYR A 740 -3.95 4.99 0.00
N GLN A 741 -4.21 5.99 -0.84
CA GLN A 741 -5.54 6.26 -1.37
C GLN A 741 -6.11 5.07 -2.14
N PHE A 742 -5.27 4.36 -2.91
CA PHE A 742 -5.69 3.15 -3.63
C PHE A 742 -5.92 1.95 -2.71
N MET A 743 -5.06 1.76 -1.70
CA MET A 743 -5.22 0.69 -0.70
C MET A 743 -6.50 0.86 0.14
N ARG A 744 -6.99 2.09 0.32
CA ARG A 744 -8.20 2.44 1.09
C ARG A 744 -9.46 2.65 0.24
N ASP A 745 -9.40 2.42 -1.08
CA ASP A 745 -10.48 2.67 -2.04
C ASP A 745 -11.00 4.14 -2.07
N GLU A 746 -10.15 5.07 -1.64
CA GLU A 746 -10.34 6.52 -1.78
C GLU A 746 -10.19 6.95 -3.26
N ILE A 747 -9.32 6.26 -4.02
CA ILE A 747 -9.31 6.28 -5.49
C ILE A 747 -9.62 4.89 -6.04
N GLN A 748 -10.33 4.84 -7.17
CA GLN A 748 -10.76 3.61 -7.81
C GLN A 748 -9.70 3.05 -8.78
N CYS A 749 -8.87 3.92 -9.36
CA CYS A 749 -7.91 3.53 -10.38
C CYS A 749 -6.53 4.14 -10.10
N VAL A 750 -5.47 3.37 -10.28
CA VAL A 750 -4.11 3.91 -10.42
C VAL A 750 -3.62 3.71 -11.84
N VAL A 751 -3.17 4.78 -12.48
CA VAL A 751 -2.53 4.78 -13.79
C VAL A 751 -1.02 4.88 -13.58
N ALA A 752 -0.25 3.97 -14.18
CA ALA A 752 1.15 3.85 -13.79
C ALA A 752 2.09 3.30 -14.86
N THR A 753 3.38 3.56 -14.67
CA THR A 753 4.47 2.82 -15.32
C THR A 753 4.80 1.53 -14.56
N VAL A 754 5.78 0.76 -15.05
CA VAL A 754 6.30 -0.46 -14.43
C VAL A 754 6.74 -0.26 -12.95
N ALA A 755 7.05 0.98 -12.55
CA ALA A 755 7.35 1.34 -11.17
C ALA A 755 6.21 1.03 -10.16
N PHE A 756 4.94 1.02 -10.59
CA PHE A 756 3.81 0.67 -9.72
C PHE A 756 3.57 -0.84 -9.72
N GLY A 757 4.37 -1.56 -8.95
CA GLY A 757 4.34 -3.01 -9.00
C GLY A 757 4.64 -3.70 -7.69
N MET A 758 5.91 -4.04 -7.52
CA MET A 758 6.29 -5.28 -6.84
C MET A 758 5.81 -5.37 -5.38
N GLY A 759 5.67 -4.25 -4.66
CA GLY A 759 5.18 -4.22 -3.26
C GLY A 759 3.67 -4.18 -3.04
N ILE A 760 2.82 -3.97 -4.06
CA ILE A 760 1.37 -3.74 -3.83
C ILE A 760 0.66 -5.04 -3.41
N ASN A 761 -0.08 -4.97 -2.30
CA ASN A 761 -0.86 -6.09 -1.77
C ASN A 761 -2.35 -5.77 -1.54
N LYS A 762 -3.00 -5.12 -2.50
CA LYS A 762 -4.47 -5.01 -2.54
C LYS A 762 -5.08 -6.33 -3.04
N PRO A 763 -5.91 -7.05 -2.27
CA PRO A 763 -6.41 -8.38 -2.65
C PRO A 763 -7.46 -8.34 -3.76
N ASP A 764 -8.18 -7.22 -3.86
CA ASP A 764 -9.48 -7.07 -4.52
C ASP A 764 -9.43 -6.26 -5.84
N ILE A 765 -8.28 -6.23 -6.51
CA ILE A 765 -8.13 -5.61 -7.83
C ILE A 765 -8.97 -6.38 -8.87
N ARG A 766 -9.93 -5.69 -9.50
CA ARG A 766 -10.91 -6.25 -10.45
C ARG A 766 -10.52 -6.13 -11.91
N LYS A 767 -9.81 -5.07 -12.30
CA LYS A 767 -9.32 -4.89 -13.67
C LYS A 767 -7.84 -4.50 -13.69
N VAL A 768 -7.08 -5.11 -14.58
CA VAL A 768 -5.74 -4.64 -14.99
C VAL A 768 -5.80 -4.36 -16.49
N ILE A 769 -5.37 -3.18 -16.91
CA ILE A 769 -5.43 -2.72 -18.30
C ILE A 769 -4.04 -2.26 -18.72
N HIS A 770 -3.43 -2.90 -19.71
CA HIS A 770 -2.20 -2.43 -20.34
C HIS A 770 -2.54 -1.53 -21.52
N TYR A 771 -2.27 -0.22 -21.40
CA TYR A 771 -2.46 0.77 -22.46
C TYR A 771 -1.20 0.91 -23.33
N GLY A 772 -0.72 -0.22 -23.82
CA GLY A 772 0.49 -0.39 -24.62
C GLY A 772 0.89 -1.85 -24.62
N ALA A 773 1.81 -2.24 -25.51
CA ALA A 773 2.39 -3.57 -25.46
C ALA A 773 3.32 -3.70 -24.25
N PRO A 774 3.12 -4.70 -23.36
CA PRO A 774 4.10 -5.05 -22.33
C PRO A 774 5.48 -5.38 -22.95
N LYS A 775 6.56 -5.14 -22.20
CA LYS A 775 7.94 -5.37 -22.68
C LYS A 775 8.21 -6.85 -22.97
N GLU A 776 7.80 -7.75 -22.08
CA GLU A 776 7.98 -9.20 -22.19
C GLU A 776 6.93 -9.98 -21.37
N MET A 777 6.86 -11.30 -21.57
CA MET A 777 5.85 -12.18 -20.96
C MET A 777 5.94 -12.24 -19.43
N GLU A 778 7.15 -12.18 -18.88
CA GLU A 778 7.46 -12.17 -17.45
C GLU A 778 6.83 -10.97 -16.74
N SER A 779 7.08 -9.75 -17.25
CA SER A 779 6.50 -8.51 -16.73
C SER A 779 4.99 -8.56 -16.82
N TYR A 780 4.45 -8.92 -18.00
CA TYR A 780 3.01 -9.02 -18.22
C TYR A 780 2.34 -9.96 -17.21
N TYR A 781 2.90 -11.16 -16.97
CA TYR A 781 2.36 -12.11 -16.00
C TYR A 781 2.42 -11.59 -14.55
N GLN A 782 3.52 -10.92 -14.17
CA GLN A 782 3.67 -10.32 -12.84
C GLN A 782 2.65 -9.19 -12.60
N GLU A 783 2.40 -8.37 -13.62
CA GLU A 783 1.47 -7.23 -13.62
C GLU A 783 0.00 -7.68 -13.57
N ILE A 784 -0.44 -8.59 -14.45
CA ILE A 784 -1.81 -9.13 -14.40
C ILE A 784 -2.07 -9.96 -13.14
N GLY A 785 -1.03 -10.59 -12.58
CA GLY A 785 -1.09 -11.39 -11.36
C GLY A 785 -1.47 -10.61 -10.09
N ARG A 786 -1.54 -9.28 -10.16
CA ARG A 786 -2.05 -8.38 -9.11
C ARG A 786 -3.58 -8.42 -9.01
N ALA A 787 -4.27 -8.69 -10.10
CA ALA A 787 -5.71 -8.89 -10.10
C ALA A 787 -6.12 -10.14 -9.31
N GLY A 788 -7.31 -10.10 -8.70
CA GLY A 788 -8.02 -11.28 -8.20
C GLY A 788 -7.23 -12.15 -7.23
N ARG A 789 -6.49 -11.54 -6.28
CA ARG A 789 -5.73 -12.27 -5.24
C ARG A 789 -6.64 -12.85 -4.16
N ASP A 790 -7.82 -12.27 -3.99
CA ASP A 790 -8.98 -12.83 -3.27
C ASP A 790 -9.61 -14.08 -3.94
N GLY A 791 -9.17 -14.45 -5.15
CA GLY A 791 -9.72 -15.56 -5.93
C GLY A 791 -11.03 -15.25 -6.66
N LEU A 792 -11.59 -14.04 -6.50
CA LEU A 792 -12.80 -13.61 -7.20
C LEU A 792 -12.51 -13.30 -8.68
N PRO A 793 -13.53 -13.32 -9.57
CA PRO A 793 -13.35 -12.98 -10.97
C PRO A 793 -12.76 -11.58 -11.16
N SER A 794 -11.72 -11.50 -11.99
CA SER A 794 -11.11 -10.25 -12.43
C SER A 794 -10.74 -10.35 -13.91
N ALA A 795 -10.51 -9.21 -14.57
CA ALA A 795 -10.20 -9.16 -16.01
C ALA A 795 -8.88 -8.42 -16.29
N CYS A 796 -8.16 -8.90 -17.30
CA CYS A 796 -6.84 -8.42 -17.69
C CYS A 796 -6.84 -8.12 -19.19
N HIS A 797 -6.82 -6.84 -19.54
CA HIS A 797 -6.96 -6.34 -20.91
C HIS A 797 -5.65 -5.77 -21.42
N VAL A 798 -5.28 -6.02 -22.67
CA VAL A 798 -4.17 -5.35 -23.35
C VAL A 798 -4.71 -4.57 -24.56
N LEU A 799 -4.38 -3.29 -24.64
CA LEU A 799 -4.65 -2.41 -25.76
C LEU A 799 -3.33 -2.02 -26.42
N TRP A 800 -3.09 -2.45 -27.66
CA TRP A 800 -1.79 -2.26 -28.32
C TRP A 800 -1.87 -1.98 -29.83
N THR A 801 -0.77 -1.52 -30.38
CA THR A 801 -0.52 -1.26 -31.81
C THR A 801 0.84 -1.83 -32.22
N PRO A 802 1.06 -2.19 -33.50
CA PRO A 802 2.37 -2.63 -33.96
C PRO A 802 3.48 -1.58 -33.72
N SER A 803 3.12 -0.30 -33.70
CA SER A 803 4.05 0.80 -33.35
C SER A 803 4.56 0.75 -31.92
N ASP A 804 3.78 0.24 -30.96
CA ASP A 804 4.26 0.02 -29.58
C ASP A 804 5.42 -1.01 -29.57
N MET A 805 5.39 -2.02 -30.45
CA MET A 805 6.48 -3.00 -30.59
C MET A 805 7.71 -2.41 -31.28
N ALA A 806 7.53 -1.56 -32.30
CA ALA A 806 8.63 -0.90 -33.00
C ALA A 806 9.46 -0.01 -32.05
N LEU A 807 8.80 0.73 -31.17
CA LEU A 807 9.43 1.51 -30.10
C LEU A 807 10.24 0.61 -29.16
N ASN A 808 9.69 -0.53 -28.73
CA ASN A 808 10.43 -1.49 -27.90
C ASN A 808 11.67 -2.05 -28.63
N ARG A 809 11.59 -2.37 -29.94
CA ARG A 809 12.74 -2.83 -30.73
C ARG A 809 13.85 -1.76 -30.81
N PHE A 810 13.48 -0.51 -31.03
CA PHE A 810 14.41 0.62 -31.05
C PHE A 810 15.17 0.77 -29.73
N LEU A 811 14.47 0.68 -28.59
CA LEU A 811 15.08 0.71 -27.26
C LEU A 811 16.08 -0.46 -27.06
N LEU A 812 15.75 -1.67 -27.52
CA LEU A 812 16.68 -2.80 -27.44
C LEU A 812 17.91 -2.63 -28.33
N ASN A 813 17.80 -2.03 -29.51
CA ASN A 813 18.93 -1.82 -30.42
C ASN A 813 20.01 -0.89 -29.83
N GLN A 814 19.68 -0.04 -28.88
CA GLN A 814 20.66 0.77 -28.14
C GLN A 814 21.47 -0.03 -27.09
N THR A 815 21.14 -1.31 -26.88
CA THR A 815 21.78 -2.15 -25.86
C THR A 815 23.10 -2.76 -26.33
N LYS A 816 24.20 -2.40 -25.65
CA LYS A 816 25.59 -2.72 -26.04
C LYS A 816 26.01 -4.20 -25.99
N CYS A 817 25.18 -5.11 -25.48
CA CYS A 817 25.55 -6.52 -25.30
C CYS A 817 24.72 -7.41 -26.22
N ASP A 818 25.32 -7.91 -27.30
CA ASP A 818 24.61 -8.66 -28.35
C ASP A 818 23.90 -9.91 -27.83
N ARG A 819 24.53 -10.65 -26.91
CA ARG A 819 23.92 -11.86 -26.34
C ARG A 819 22.66 -11.54 -25.52
N PHE A 820 22.64 -10.43 -24.80
CA PHE A 820 21.47 -9.96 -24.05
C PHE A 820 20.43 -9.32 -24.97
N ARG A 821 20.86 -8.58 -25.99
CA ARG A 821 20.01 -7.99 -27.04
C ARG A 821 19.25 -9.07 -27.79
N GLY A 822 19.92 -10.13 -28.24
CA GLY A 822 19.30 -11.28 -28.92
C GLY A 822 18.25 -11.99 -28.05
N TYR A 823 18.55 -12.25 -26.78
CA TYR A 823 17.56 -12.84 -25.86
C TYR A 823 16.34 -11.93 -25.64
N LYS A 824 16.53 -10.62 -25.42
CA LYS A 824 15.41 -9.68 -25.26
C LYS A 824 14.60 -9.53 -26.55
N MET A 825 15.23 -9.61 -27.73
CA MET A 825 14.52 -9.71 -29.01
C MET A 825 13.67 -10.98 -29.11
N GLU A 826 14.19 -12.14 -28.69
CA GLU A 826 13.44 -13.39 -28.66
C GLU A 826 12.22 -13.30 -27.71
N MET A 827 12.39 -12.71 -26.51
CA MET A 827 11.27 -12.51 -25.57
C MET A 827 10.23 -11.53 -26.13
N MET A 828 10.66 -10.48 -26.85
CA MET A 828 9.75 -9.56 -27.52
C MET A 828 8.98 -10.23 -28.66
N ALA A 829 9.64 -11.07 -29.46
CA ALA A 829 8.98 -11.85 -30.52
C ALA A 829 7.94 -12.83 -29.93
N LYS A 830 8.21 -13.42 -28.76
CA LYS A 830 7.20 -14.21 -28.01
C LYS A 830 6.02 -13.35 -27.56
N MET A 831 6.27 -12.14 -27.08
CA MET A 831 5.21 -11.20 -26.67
C MET A 831 4.36 -10.75 -27.86
N GLU A 832 4.97 -10.39 -28.99
CA GLU A 832 4.25 -10.03 -30.23
C GLU A 832 3.42 -11.19 -30.77
N LYS A 833 3.97 -12.41 -30.71
CA LYS A 833 3.25 -13.65 -31.04
C LYS A 833 2.08 -13.90 -30.09
N TYR A 834 2.24 -13.67 -28.78
CA TYR A 834 1.13 -13.74 -27.82
C TYR A 834 0.00 -12.76 -28.16
N LEU A 835 0.36 -11.51 -28.50
CA LEU A 835 -0.60 -10.45 -28.80
C LEU A 835 -1.33 -10.65 -30.14
N ASN A 836 -0.64 -11.12 -31.19
CA ASN A 836 -1.24 -11.40 -32.51
C ASN A 836 -1.97 -12.74 -32.60
N SER A 837 -1.74 -13.69 -31.68
CA SER A 837 -2.26 -15.06 -31.79
C SER A 837 -3.79 -15.18 -31.64
N THR A 838 -4.40 -16.02 -32.46
CA THR A 838 -5.80 -16.48 -32.37
C THR A 838 -5.99 -17.70 -31.45
N LYS A 839 -4.89 -18.32 -30.97
CA LYS A 839 -4.93 -19.45 -30.04
C LYS A 839 -5.28 -18.97 -28.62
N CYS A 840 -5.83 -19.85 -27.78
CA CYS A 840 -6.15 -19.54 -26.37
C CYS A 840 -4.99 -18.83 -25.66
N ARG A 841 -5.20 -17.57 -25.23
CA ARG A 841 -4.19 -16.72 -24.57
C ARG A 841 -3.56 -17.42 -23.36
N ARG A 842 -4.41 -18.01 -22.52
CA ARG A 842 -3.97 -18.71 -21.30
C ARG A 842 -3.05 -19.89 -21.62
N LYS A 843 -3.36 -20.67 -22.66
CA LYS A 843 -2.49 -21.78 -23.10
C LYS A 843 -1.11 -21.30 -23.53
N LEU A 844 -1.01 -20.12 -24.15
CA LEU A 844 0.27 -19.53 -24.56
C LEU A 844 1.10 -19.08 -23.34
N ILE A 845 0.47 -18.44 -22.34
CA ILE A 845 1.11 -18.07 -21.07
C ILE A 845 1.65 -19.32 -20.37
N LEU A 846 0.82 -20.34 -20.19
CA LEU A 846 1.24 -21.59 -19.53
C LEU A 846 2.40 -22.25 -20.29
N SER A 847 2.32 -22.33 -21.63
CA SER A 847 3.39 -22.91 -22.47
C SER A 847 4.71 -22.12 -22.47
N HIS A 848 4.76 -20.92 -21.88
CA HIS A 848 5.98 -20.12 -21.73
C HIS A 848 6.68 -20.38 -20.38
N PHE A 849 5.90 -20.67 -19.32
CA PHE A 849 6.43 -20.88 -17.97
C PHE A 849 6.50 -22.36 -17.54
N GLU A 850 5.61 -23.20 -18.06
CA GLU A 850 5.57 -24.64 -17.81
C GLU A 850 6.44 -25.37 -18.85
N ASP A 851 7.19 -26.37 -18.40
CA ASP A 851 8.04 -27.16 -19.29
C ASP A 851 7.20 -28.12 -20.14
N LYS A 852 7.69 -28.53 -21.32
CA LYS A 852 6.91 -29.35 -22.27
C LYS A 852 6.43 -30.68 -21.68
N GLN A 853 7.18 -31.22 -20.70
CA GLN A 853 6.85 -32.45 -19.99
C GLN A 853 5.93 -32.22 -18.78
N LEU A 854 5.98 -31.03 -18.15
CA LEU A 854 5.21 -30.69 -16.95
C LEU A 854 3.83 -30.09 -17.28
N ARG A 855 3.00 -30.81 -18.05
CA ARG A 855 1.58 -30.45 -18.22
C ARG A 855 0.79 -30.75 -16.95
N LYS A 856 0.94 -29.89 -15.95
CA LYS A 856 0.17 -29.93 -14.71
C LYS A 856 -1.32 -29.71 -15.00
N VAL A 857 -2.17 -30.11 -14.05
CA VAL A 857 -3.63 -30.17 -14.23
C VAL A 857 -4.20 -28.77 -14.50
N THR A 858 -4.33 -28.43 -15.79
CA THR A 858 -4.95 -27.17 -16.19
C THR A 858 -6.41 -27.19 -15.75
N SER A 859 -6.85 -26.14 -15.05
CA SER A 859 -8.24 -26.04 -14.59
C SER A 859 -9.21 -26.27 -15.76
N GLY A 860 -10.40 -26.85 -15.50
CA GLY A 860 -11.45 -27.08 -16.51
C GLY A 860 -12.09 -25.82 -17.12
N ILE A 861 -11.42 -24.68 -16.99
CA ILE A 861 -11.74 -23.36 -17.49
C ILE A 861 -11.26 -23.15 -18.94
N LEU A 862 -10.25 -23.90 -19.41
CA LEU A 862 -9.73 -23.78 -20.78
C LEU A 862 -10.85 -24.06 -21.80
N GLY A 863 -10.91 -23.26 -22.87
CA GLY A 863 -11.96 -23.37 -23.88
C GLY A 863 -13.33 -22.77 -23.47
N THR A 864 -13.50 -22.34 -22.22
CA THR A 864 -14.73 -21.65 -21.80
C THR A 864 -14.69 -20.16 -22.15
N GLY A 865 -15.86 -19.54 -22.30
CA GLY A 865 -15.98 -18.08 -22.51
C GLY A 865 -15.54 -17.22 -21.32
N LYS A 866 -15.14 -17.81 -20.18
CA LYS A 866 -14.52 -17.14 -19.03
C LYS A 866 -12.98 -17.23 -19.05
N CYS A 867 -12.39 -17.95 -20.00
CA CYS A 867 -10.94 -18.13 -20.09
C CYS A 867 -10.23 -16.92 -20.70
N CYS A 868 -10.59 -16.58 -21.94
CA CYS A 868 -10.03 -15.46 -22.70
C CYS A 868 -10.89 -15.09 -23.91
N ASP A 869 -10.61 -13.93 -24.49
CA ASP A 869 -11.12 -13.43 -25.79
C ASP A 869 -11.24 -14.54 -26.85
N ASN A 870 -10.15 -15.23 -27.16
CA ASN A 870 -10.08 -16.24 -28.22
C ASN A 870 -10.91 -17.50 -27.89
N CYS A 871 -11.08 -17.84 -26.61
CA CYS A 871 -12.00 -18.91 -26.21
C CYS A 871 -13.47 -18.47 -26.23
N ARG A 872 -13.75 -17.19 -25.94
CA ARG A 872 -15.09 -16.62 -25.89
C ARG A 872 -15.68 -16.39 -27.29
N SER A 873 -14.87 -15.94 -28.23
CA SER A 873 -15.23 -15.84 -29.65
C SER A 873 -15.43 -17.22 -30.29
N GLY A 874 -14.85 -18.27 -29.69
CA GLY A 874 -14.73 -19.61 -30.24
C GLY A 874 -13.72 -19.68 -31.39
N PRO A 875 -13.37 -20.88 -31.87
CA PRO A 875 -12.94 -21.00 -33.26
C PRO A 875 -14.05 -20.42 -34.13
N ILE A 876 -13.68 -19.62 -35.14
CA ILE A 876 -14.63 -19.11 -36.13
C ILE A 876 -15.41 -20.31 -36.69
N LYS A 877 -16.73 -20.20 -36.79
CA LYS A 877 -17.58 -21.28 -37.31
C LYS A 877 -17.44 -21.46 -38.83
N SER A 878 -16.25 -21.82 -39.30
CA SER A 878 -16.12 -22.74 -40.42
C SER A 878 -16.49 -24.15 -39.94
N GLN A 879 -17.12 -24.93 -40.82
CA GLN A 879 -17.55 -26.29 -40.52
C GLN A 879 -16.36 -27.28 -40.61
N SER A 880 -16.63 -28.55 -40.30
CA SER A 880 -15.72 -29.71 -40.30
C SER A 880 -14.61 -29.70 -39.23
N GLN A 881 -14.81 -30.62 -38.29
CA GLN A 881 -13.82 -31.17 -37.39
C GLN A 881 -12.98 -32.19 -38.17
N ASP A 882 -11.78 -31.82 -38.61
CA ASP A 882 -10.64 -32.74 -38.81
C ASP A 882 -9.33 -31.94 -38.85
N CYS A 883 -8.23 -32.56 -38.42
CA CYS A 883 -6.95 -31.88 -38.23
C CYS A 883 -6.05 -31.93 -39.48
N SER A 884 -5.91 -30.82 -40.20
CA SER A 884 -4.70 -30.54 -41.00
C SER A 884 -4.60 -29.07 -41.41
N GLU A 885 -3.40 -28.52 -41.22
CA GLU A 885 -2.90 -27.27 -41.82
C GLU A 885 -3.62 -25.95 -41.45
N GLN A 886 -3.02 -24.86 -41.92
CA GLN A 886 -3.22 -23.50 -41.42
C GLN A 886 -4.57 -22.92 -41.89
N ASP A 887 -5.21 -22.07 -41.07
CA ASP A 887 -6.33 -21.21 -41.49
C ASP A 887 -5.84 -20.13 -42.50
N LEU A 888 -5.44 -20.56 -43.69
CA LEU A 888 -5.13 -19.72 -44.84
C LEU A 888 -6.44 -19.24 -45.47
N GLN A 889 -7.00 -18.18 -44.90
CA GLN A 889 -8.15 -17.51 -45.50
C GLN A 889 -7.69 -16.69 -46.71
N ASP A 890 -8.33 -16.88 -47.86
CA ASP A 890 -7.99 -16.16 -49.09
C ASP A 890 -8.38 -14.67 -48.98
N PHE A 891 -7.41 -13.85 -48.59
CA PHE A 891 -7.50 -12.40 -48.62
C PHE A 891 -7.12 -11.79 -49.97
N GLY A 892 -6.87 -12.59 -51.02
CA GLY A 892 -6.37 -12.13 -52.31
C GLY A 892 -7.21 -11.00 -52.93
N VAL A 893 -8.53 -11.04 -52.79
CA VAL A 893 -9.42 -9.95 -53.24
C VAL A 893 -9.24 -8.68 -52.41
N CYS A 894 -9.19 -8.80 -51.08
CA CYS A 894 -8.99 -7.67 -50.16
C CYS A 894 -7.59 -7.06 -50.31
N ALA A 895 -6.57 -7.91 -50.49
CA ALA A 895 -5.19 -7.52 -50.76
C ALA A 895 -5.08 -6.84 -52.13
N PHE A 896 -5.71 -7.37 -53.18
CA PHE A 896 -5.76 -6.74 -54.50
C PHE A 896 -6.45 -5.37 -54.45
N GLN A 897 -7.54 -5.22 -53.70
CA GLN A 897 -8.20 -3.93 -53.48
C GLN A 897 -7.31 -2.96 -52.70
N LEU A 898 -6.66 -3.41 -51.62
CA LEU A 898 -5.78 -2.59 -50.78
C LEU A 898 -4.52 -2.14 -51.51
N MET A 899 -3.80 -3.08 -52.14
CA MET A 899 -2.62 -2.80 -52.96
C MET A 899 -3.00 -1.98 -54.20
N GLY A 900 -4.16 -2.24 -54.81
CA GLY A 900 -4.71 -1.43 -55.89
C GLY A 900 -5.01 0.00 -55.46
N ALA A 901 -5.51 0.22 -54.23
CA ALA A 901 -5.75 1.56 -53.69
C ALA A 901 -4.44 2.29 -53.32
N VAL A 902 -3.46 1.57 -52.76
CA VAL A 902 -2.11 2.07 -52.47
C VAL A 902 -1.41 2.51 -53.77
N SER A 903 -1.42 1.66 -54.79
CA SER A 903 -0.85 1.94 -56.12
C SER A 903 -1.60 3.04 -56.87
N ALA A 904 -2.94 3.06 -56.82
CA ALA A 904 -3.75 4.14 -57.42
C ALA A 904 -3.48 5.51 -56.78
N MET A 905 -3.19 5.55 -55.48
CA MET A 905 -2.76 6.77 -54.78
C MET A 905 -1.27 7.10 -55.00
N GLY A 906 -0.55 6.28 -55.77
CA GLY A 906 0.85 6.45 -56.13
C GLY A 906 1.82 6.31 -54.96
N GLU A 907 1.46 5.50 -53.96
CA GLU A 907 2.26 5.14 -52.77
C GLU A 907 2.70 6.31 -51.86
N LYS A 908 2.26 7.53 -52.17
CA LYS A 908 2.60 8.79 -51.46
C LYS A 908 1.75 9.09 -50.22
N PHE A 909 0.98 8.11 -49.74
CA PHE A 909 0.04 8.31 -48.64
C PHE A 909 0.05 7.12 -47.68
N GLY A 910 0.16 7.40 -46.37
CA GLY A 910 0.07 6.37 -45.33
C GLY A 910 -1.27 5.61 -45.35
N ILE A 911 -1.24 4.36 -44.90
CA ILE A 911 -2.28 3.32 -45.09
C ILE A 911 -3.73 3.76 -44.78
N THR A 912 -3.90 4.71 -43.87
CA THR A 912 -5.20 5.32 -43.54
C THR A 912 -5.91 5.93 -44.75
N ALA A 913 -5.19 6.54 -45.70
CA ALA A 913 -5.82 7.19 -46.86
C ALA A 913 -6.32 6.19 -47.92
N PRO A 914 -5.56 5.14 -48.32
CA PRO A 914 -6.09 4.01 -49.10
C PRO A 914 -7.29 3.31 -48.43
N ILE A 915 -7.28 3.14 -47.10
CA ILE A 915 -8.44 2.58 -46.37
C ILE A 915 -9.65 3.51 -46.44
N LEU A 916 -9.46 4.84 -46.34
CA LEU A 916 -10.55 5.81 -46.48
C LEU A 916 -11.10 5.87 -47.91
N LEU A 917 -10.25 5.67 -48.93
CA LEU A 917 -10.65 5.53 -50.33
C LEU A 917 -11.56 4.30 -50.52
N LEU A 918 -11.11 3.13 -50.06
CA LEU A 918 -11.83 1.85 -50.08
C LEU A 918 -13.06 1.79 -49.14
N ARG A 919 -13.42 2.91 -48.51
CA ARG A 919 -14.62 3.05 -47.67
C ARG A 919 -15.49 4.23 -48.10
N GLY A 920 -15.26 4.80 -49.29
CA GLY A 920 -16.05 5.89 -49.85
C GLY A 920 -16.00 7.19 -49.04
N SER A 921 -14.93 7.40 -48.25
CA SER A 921 -14.90 8.51 -47.30
C SER A 921 -14.69 9.87 -47.98
N THR A 922 -15.55 10.82 -47.68
CA THR A 922 -15.47 12.22 -48.14
C THR A 922 -14.52 13.10 -47.32
N ALA A 923 -13.70 12.51 -46.44
CA ALA A 923 -12.70 13.23 -45.66
C ALA A 923 -11.69 13.97 -46.55
N GLN A 924 -11.23 15.15 -46.12
CA GLN A 924 -10.23 15.95 -46.86
C GLN A 924 -8.89 15.22 -47.08
N ARG A 925 -8.58 14.20 -46.25
CA ARG A 925 -7.43 13.30 -46.43
C ARG A 925 -7.51 12.40 -47.66
N VAL A 926 -8.67 12.31 -48.33
CA VAL A 926 -8.83 11.69 -49.65
C VAL A 926 -9.01 12.81 -50.68
N PRO A 927 -7.96 13.19 -51.43
CA PRO A 927 -8.03 14.25 -52.45
C PRO A 927 -9.14 14.00 -53.48
N ASP A 928 -9.86 15.06 -53.87
CA ASP A 928 -11.06 14.94 -54.73
C ASP A 928 -10.83 14.16 -56.03
N ARG A 929 -9.62 14.25 -56.61
CA ARG A 929 -9.23 13.49 -57.81
C ARG A 929 -9.39 11.97 -57.68
N PHE A 930 -9.27 11.42 -56.48
CA PHE A 930 -9.40 9.97 -56.24
C PHE A 930 -10.83 9.53 -55.96
N ARG A 931 -11.76 10.46 -55.69
CA ARG A 931 -13.20 10.16 -55.49
C ARG A 931 -13.91 9.72 -56.77
N GLN A 932 -13.25 9.88 -57.91
CA GLN A 932 -13.68 9.40 -59.24
C GLN A 932 -13.02 8.06 -59.62
N HIS A 933 -12.17 7.49 -58.75
CA HIS A 933 -11.46 6.25 -59.03
C HIS A 933 -12.37 5.02 -58.82
N SER A 934 -12.19 3.96 -59.62
CA SER A 934 -13.01 2.74 -59.57
C SER A 934 -12.95 1.97 -58.24
N LEU A 935 -11.98 2.29 -57.37
CA LEU A 935 -11.81 1.72 -56.04
C LEU A 935 -12.47 2.57 -54.93
N PHE A 936 -13.06 3.71 -55.26
CA PHE A 936 -13.82 4.52 -54.30
C PHE A 936 -15.22 3.93 -54.11
N SER A 937 -15.37 3.05 -53.12
CA SER A 937 -16.65 2.38 -52.86
C SER A 937 -17.61 3.26 -52.05
N GLY A 938 -18.47 4.00 -52.74
CA GLY A 938 -19.67 4.65 -52.18
C GLY A 938 -20.91 3.78 -52.37
#